data_AF-A0A538QEA6-F1
#
_entry.id   AF-A0A538QEA6-F1
#
_cell.length_a   1.000
_cell.length_b   1.000
_cell.length_c   1.000
_cell.angle_alpha   90.00
_cell.angle_beta   90.00
_cell.angle_gamma   90.00
#
_symmetry.space_group_name_H-M   'P 1'
#
loop_
_entity.id
_entity.type
_entity.pdbx_description
1 polymer ?
#
loop_
_entity_poly.entity_id
_entity_poly.type
_entity_poly.pdbx_seq_one_letter_code
_entity_poly.pdbx_strand_id
1 'polypeptide(L)'
;MGCDTLLAGRKATRTFTTPAAIRAGVPKSSLDSGRDSVLIEIDPSPDEVRVARRLEVRRVRAGIRPEERLDAIALARRRAIFRTPDADLGKLPFPSLGRVALEPWIEGALAGAPAAMARVLATLAQLDEDVPRGDAALFFLSSPVRDPGRRQPPEAVRRFGYDPDVLFEGAIPALRKALDAPRRPSVYASGVDELAQDVDDAVLEGSFNRARHALQDLADPVAELHRKRGVPQPYYALLEADGDGVGRLLARANTHEIRQQMVQALYNFSKKAWAVIEEHQGCAFYVGGDELAAYLPADRVVSAVATLAAEFASIVGHVVAALLPASVTELGPATLTSGVAIAHIRDDLRAVRAHAHGALEDARARRREKLDGAWKVAAPFDPKDWGWVIVRELPRAGSTRPSGGPAAEMAKFHGVLCELLETDALSLSLAHELLADAQAMERPDGKTFGCNAPATAHLRDDVERHPRSRGRDSSRRASGAREAATGFGERGIAVTVDRKTWVIEPRDPLVFGTGLPPTAFVARRGVLPPPSTVAGMVRARFVASGSHVNPARAAELLDRISVRGPWLRGPAASGAKEHWVPAPHDGVRAGDAFVRATVGMPADHEGVLWPDGDPAGLRLVQVPERGPDGAKVAAIAARTPLWPLRAAVRWALGEPVAPQQVAPLQHGACPARIFGREHRVHVAIDNGTGTAQPGALFTSPGTRFERDFEIAIDVTVHDEPDAAPSGAVVLGGESRLSFRRIDENATFPAFDVHEPQYEDALARTPRGLRIQLLTPACLQDAGVPSTPAWRPAPPVDGLELVAACIPGHVAISGWDLQAADGRGAPRAVRRLVPAGSVYYYVFPKLAGEALKGALLAACRQLWGSPIAPDRPRTPHDVEQHLAPPARDGFGLVLPGFWFEGGIE
;
A
#
# COMPACT_ATOMS: atom_id res chain seq x y z
N MET A 1 -29.17 -19.15 8.01
CA MET A 1 -27.71 -18.92 8.12
C MET A 1 -27.28 -19.55 9.45
N GLY A 2 -26.30 -20.46 9.48
CA GLY A 2 -26.03 -21.28 10.68
C GLY A 2 -25.25 -20.52 11.76
N CYS A 3 -25.61 -20.73 13.04
CA CYS A 3 -24.97 -20.14 14.24
C CYS A 3 -23.43 -20.16 14.18
N ASP A 4 -22.83 -21.18 13.56
CA ASP A 4 -21.38 -21.34 13.45
C ASP A 4 -20.67 -20.19 12.72
N THR A 5 -21.32 -19.60 11.70
CA THR A 5 -20.73 -18.50 10.94
C THR A 5 -20.70 -17.21 11.76
N LEU A 6 -21.78 -16.95 12.52
CA LEU A 6 -21.85 -15.84 13.48
C LEU A 6 -20.83 -16.03 14.62
N LEU A 7 -20.66 -17.27 15.09
CA LEU A 7 -19.68 -17.60 16.13
C LEU A 7 -18.22 -17.42 15.64
N ALA A 8 -17.95 -17.73 14.37
CA ALA A 8 -16.66 -17.50 13.71
C ALA A 8 -16.39 -16.00 13.50
N GLY A 9 -17.38 -15.25 13.02
CA GLY A 9 -17.31 -13.77 12.93
C GLY A 9 -17.04 -13.13 14.29
N ARG A 10 -17.72 -13.62 15.34
CA ARG A 10 -17.46 -13.22 16.73
C ARG A 10 -16.03 -13.54 17.18
N LYS A 11 -15.51 -14.73 16.90
CA LYS A 11 -14.11 -15.10 17.24
C LYS A 11 -13.10 -14.20 16.52
N ALA A 12 -13.37 -13.86 15.25
CA ALA A 12 -12.52 -13.02 14.42
C ALA A 12 -12.52 -11.53 14.83
N THR A 13 -13.60 -11.05 15.44
CA THR A 13 -13.78 -9.67 15.91
C THR A 13 -13.42 -9.46 17.37
N ARG A 14 -12.89 -10.48 18.07
CA ARG A 14 -12.41 -10.33 19.45
C ARG A 14 -11.32 -9.26 19.51
N THR A 15 -11.55 -8.27 20.37
CA THR A 15 -10.57 -7.25 20.73
C THR A 15 -9.51 -7.86 21.62
N PHE A 16 -8.39 -8.28 21.02
CA PHE A 16 -7.18 -8.53 21.79
C PHE A 16 -6.51 -7.17 22.09
N THR A 17 -6.26 -6.86 23.35
CA THR A 17 -5.37 -5.77 23.73
C THR A 17 -4.01 -6.04 23.08
N THR A 18 -3.70 -5.31 22.02
CA THR A 18 -2.42 -5.44 21.34
C THR A 18 -1.37 -4.88 22.30
N PRO A 19 -0.32 -5.65 22.66
CA PRO A 19 0.75 -5.13 23.50
C PRO A 19 1.28 -3.82 22.90
N ALA A 20 1.64 -2.86 23.74
CA ALA A 20 2.29 -1.61 23.34
C ALA A 20 3.73 -1.91 22.84
N ALA A 21 3.85 -2.60 21.70
CA ALA A 21 5.11 -3.09 21.14
C ALA A 21 5.89 -1.98 20.39
N ILE A 22 5.60 -0.71 20.69
CA ILE A 22 6.22 0.44 20.05
C ILE A 22 6.67 1.42 21.13
N ARG A 23 7.97 1.40 21.41
CA ARG A 23 8.67 2.32 22.31
C ARG A 23 9.34 3.43 21.50
N ALA A 24 9.38 4.63 22.09
CA ALA A 24 10.13 5.75 21.52
C ALA A 24 11.63 5.44 21.55
N GLY A 25 12.38 5.88 20.53
CA GLY A 25 13.84 5.67 20.43
C GLY A 25 14.29 4.27 20.02
N VAL A 26 13.38 3.28 19.91
CA VAL A 26 13.74 1.91 19.50
C VAL A 26 13.64 1.75 17.97
N PRO A 27 14.69 1.25 17.29
CA PRO A 27 14.65 0.95 15.86
C PRO A 27 13.50 0.00 15.50
N LYS A 28 12.93 0.14 14.31
CA LYS A 28 11.81 -0.71 13.84
C LYS A 28 12.34 -1.93 13.10
N SER A 29 11.52 -2.99 13.07
CA SER A 29 11.80 -4.18 12.27
C SER A 29 11.79 -3.85 10.77
N SER A 30 12.82 -4.30 10.06
CA SER A 30 12.97 -4.24 8.60
C SER A 30 11.87 -5.02 7.88
N LEU A 31 11.34 -6.09 8.50
CA LEU A 31 10.30 -6.93 7.92
C LEU A 31 8.88 -6.51 8.32
N ASP A 32 8.71 -5.78 9.42
CA ASP A 32 7.42 -5.25 9.87
C ASP A 32 7.60 -3.96 10.69
N SER A 33 7.52 -2.81 10.01
CA SER A 33 7.70 -1.50 10.62
C SER A 33 6.66 -1.15 11.69
N GLY A 34 5.58 -1.93 11.83
CA GLY A 34 4.61 -1.79 12.92
C GLY A 34 5.10 -2.33 14.27
N ARG A 35 6.30 -2.91 14.32
CA ARG A 35 6.89 -3.50 15.53
C ARG A 35 8.30 -2.97 15.79
N ASP A 36 8.63 -2.82 17.07
CA ASP A 36 10.00 -2.57 17.50
C ASP A 36 10.92 -3.74 17.14
N SER A 37 12.14 -3.43 16.74
CA SER A 37 13.19 -4.42 16.70
C SER A 37 13.52 -4.87 18.12
N VAL A 38 13.78 -6.17 18.27
CA VAL A 38 14.32 -6.75 19.49
C VAL A 38 15.85 -6.78 19.49
N LEU A 39 16.47 -6.29 18.41
CA LEU A 39 17.91 -6.12 18.29
C LEU A 39 18.26 -4.69 18.79
N ILE A 40 18.90 -4.59 19.96
CA ILE A 40 19.31 -3.34 20.62
C ILE A 40 20.59 -2.75 20.00
N GLU A 41 20.61 -1.59 19.35
CA GLU A 41 21.86 -1.04 18.76
C GLU A 41 22.55 -0.01 19.70
N ILE A 42 23.88 -0.09 19.85
CA ILE A 42 24.75 0.89 20.54
C ILE A 42 25.99 1.23 19.69
N ASP A 43 26.52 2.45 19.88
CA ASP A 43 27.78 2.91 19.26
C ASP A 43 28.99 2.26 19.96
N PRO A 44 29.85 1.53 19.23
CA PRO A 44 30.93 0.77 19.84
C PRO A 44 32.24 1.55 20.00
N SER A 45 32.89 1.31 21.13
CA SER A 45 34.32 1.51 21.39
C SER A 45 35.21 0.53 20.60
N PRO A 46 36.55 0.72 20.55
CA PRO A 46 37.47 -0.13 19.80
C PRO A 46 37.40 -1.62 20.15
N ASP A 47 37.26 -1.98 21.44
CA ASP A 47 37.13 -3.39 21.86
C ASP A 47 35.78 -3.98 21.45
N GLU A 48 34.73 -3.15 21.43
CA GLU A 48 33.39 -3.49 20.97
C GLU A 48 33.36 -3.73 19.45
N VAL A 49 34.24 -3.12 18.65
CA VAL A 49 34.38 -3.42 17.20
C VAL A 49 34.74 -4.89 16.96
N ARG A 50 35.65 -5.45 17.76
CA ARG A 50 36.06 -6.86 17.65
C ARG A 50 34.90 -7.80 18.00
N VAL A 51 34.17 -7.48 19.08
CA VAL A 51 32.97 -8.22 19.50
C VAL A 51 31.85 -8.12 18.45
N ALA A 52 31.67 -6.97 17.80
CA ALA A 52 30.70 -6.77 16.74
C ALA A 52 30.92 -7.73 15.55
N ARG A 53 32.18 -7.95 15.15
CA ARG A 53 32.52 -8.89 14.06
C ARG A 53 32.13 -10.33 14.40
N ARG A 54 32.34 -10.76 15.64
CA ARG A 54 31.94 -12.11 16.10
C ARG A 54 30.42 -12.29 16.09
N LEU A 55 29.68 -11.27 16.53
CA LEU A 55 28.21 -11.25 16.48
C LEU A 55 27.68 -11.23 15.04
N GLU A 56 28.36 -10.53 14.13
CA GLU A 56 28.02 -10.53 12.71
C GLU A 56 28.07 -11.94 12.11
N VAL A 57 29.13 -12.71 12.38
CA VAL A 57 29.24 -14.11 11.93
C VAL A 57 28.09 -14.96 12.46
N ARG A 58 27.71 -14.80 13.73
CA ARG A 58 26.54 -15.49 14.30
C ARG A 58 25.23 -15.13 13.59
N ARG A 59 25.04 -13.85 13.24
CA ARG A 59 23.85 -13.38 12.52
C ARG A 59 23.79 -13.94 11.12
N VAL A 60 24.89 -13.86 10.39
CA VAL A 60 25.01 -14.38 9.02
C VAL A 60 24.73 -15.90 9.00
N ARG A 61 25.26 -16.67 9.96
CA ARG A 61 24.90 -18.09 10.15
C ARG A 61 23.42 -18.33 10.46
N ALA A 62 22.77 -17.40 11.13
CA ALA A 62 21.33 -17.45 11.40
C ALA A 62 20.49 -16.90 10.22
N GLY A 63 21.12 -16.59 9.07
CA GLY A 63 20.46 -16.01 7.91
C GLY A 63 19.96 -14.58 8.13
N ILE A 64 20.58 -13.83 9.04
CA ILE A 64 20.24 -12.44 9.37
C ILE A 64 21.35 -11.54 8.81
N ARG A 65 20.99 -10.60 7.93
CA ARG A 65 21.98 -9.67 7.36
C ARG A 65 22.43 -8.62 8.39
N PRO A 66 23.66 -8.10 8.29
CA PRO A 66 24.18 -7.11 9.25
C PRO A 66 23.26 -5.88 9.44
N GLU A 67 22.70 -5.39 8.34
CA GLU A 67 21.78 -4.24 8.29
C GLU A 67 20.32 -4.58 8.62
N GLU A 68 19.98 -5.85 8.83
CA GLU A 68 18.60 -6.30 9.04
C GLU A 68 18.17 -6.20 10.51
N ARG A 69 17.15 -5.38 10.78
CA ARG A 69 16.53 -5.23 12.10
C ARG A 69 15.30 -6.13 12.18
N LEU A 70 15.19 -6.96 13.22
CA LEU A 70 14.07 -7.91 13.34
C LEU A 70 13.26 -7.68 14.62
N ASP A 71 11.94 -7.77 14.54
CA ASP A 71 11.06 -7.89 15.71
C ASP A 71 11.02 -9.33 16.23
N ALA A 72 10.40 -9.55 17.39
CA ALA A 72 10.32 -10.86 18.03
C ALA A 72 9.71 -11.94 17.11
N ILE A 73 8.69 -11.60 16.32
CA ILE A 73 8.01 -12.56 15.43
C ILE A 73 8.90 -12.84 14.21
N ALA A 74 9.50 -11.80 13.64
CA ALA A 74 10.43 -11.95 12.53
C ALA A 74 11.66 -12.79 12.92
N LEU A 75 12.24 -12.54 14.10
CA LEU A 75 13.34 -13.32 14.66
C LEU A 75 12.92 -14.77 14.93
N ALA A 76 11.73 -14.99 15.50
CA ALA A 76 11.18 -16.32 15.74
C ALA A 76 10.97 -17.10 14.43
N ARG A 77 10.48 -16.44 13.37
CA ARG A 77 10.34 -17.05 12.03
C ARG A 77 11.70 -17.47 11.46
N ARG A 78 12.73 -16.64 11.63
CA ARG A 78 14.11 -16.98 11.24
C ARG A 78 14.61 -18.18 12.05
N ARG A 79 14.49 -18.14 13.38
CA ARG A 79 14.96 -19.20 14.30
C ARG A 79 14.18 -20.51 14.22
N ALA A 80 12.89 -20.48 13.88
CA ALA A 80 12.08 -21.69 13.71
C ALA A 80 12.62 -22.60 12.60
N ILE A 81 13.38 -22.03 11.66
CA ILE A 81 14.00 -22.73 10.54
C ILE A 81 15.40 -23.27 10.92
N PHE A 82 16.13 -22.62 11.84
CA PHE A 82 17.52 -22.92 12.19
C PHE A 82 17.70 -23.55 13.60
N ARG A 83 16.80 -24.44 14.03
CA ARG A 83 16.78 -24.99 15.42
C ARG A 83 17.92 -25.96 15.77
N THR A 84 18.79 -26.34 14.85
CA THR A 84 19.93 -27.24 15.13
C THR A 84 21.20 -26.74 14.43
N PRO A 85 22.39 -26.85 15.07
CA PRO A 85 23.68 -26.66 14.40
C PRO A 85 23.82 -27.57 13.16
N ASP A 86 23.17 -28.73 13.19
CA ASP A 86 23.07 -29.71 12.10
C ASP A 86 21.76 -29.55 11.28
N ALA A 87 21.19 -28.34 11.20
CA ALA A 87 20.02 -28.10 10.36
C ALA A 87 20.42 -28.32 8.91
N ASP A 88 20.21 -29.55 8.42
CA ASP A 88 20.28 -29.91 7.01
C ASP A 88 19.47 -28.89 6.21
N LEU A 89 20.17 -28.00 5.51
CA LEU A 89 19.59 -26.90 4.77
C LEU A 89 18.72 -27.39 3.59
N GLY A 90 18.70 -28.70 3.32
CA GLY A 90 17.67 -29.37 2.50
C GLY A 90 16.28 -29.44 3.15
N LYS A 91 16.17 -29.02 4.42
CA LYS A 91 14.92 -28.94 5.19
C LYS A 91 14.32 -27.54 5.24
N LEU A 92 14.93 -26.54 4.56
CA LEU A 92 14.28 -25.25 4.36
C LEU A 92 12.92 -25.48 3.67
N PRO A 93 11.81 -24.92 4.21
CA PRO A 93 10.48 -25.20 3.66
C PRO A 93 10.33 -24.67 2.22
N PHE A 94 11.10 -23.63 1.85
CA PHE A 94 10.99 -22.93 0.58
C PHE A 94 12.39 -22.70 -0.05
N PRO A 95 12.52 -22.80 -1.39
CA PRO A 95 13.71 -22.33 -2.11
C PRO A 95 13.83 -20.80 -2.04
N SER A 96 15.03 -20.26 -2.25
CA SER A 96 15.18 -18.81 -2.42
C SER A 96 14.58 -18.34 -3.74
N LEU A 97 14.18 -17.07 -3.83
CA LEU A 97 13.62 -16.51 -5.07
C LEU A 97 14.64 -16.52 -6.21
N GLY A 98 15.92 -16.27 -5.91
CA GLY A 98 17.02 -16.43 -6.85
C GLY A 98 17.05 -17.85 -7.43
N ARG A 99 16.91 -18.86 -6.57
CA ARG A 99 16.86 -20.27 -6.98
C ARG A 99 15.66 -20.60 -7.87
N VAL A 100 14.48 -20.04 -7.59
CA VAL A 100 13.29 -20.20 -8.45
C VAL A 100 13.48 -19.49 -9.80
N ALA A 101 13.98 -18.25 -9.79
CA ALA A 101 14.20 -17.46 -11.00
C ALA A 101 15.21 -18.14 -11.95
N LEU A 102 16.27 -18.72 -11.38
CA LEU A 102 17.39 -19.27 -12.16
C LEU A 102 17.22 -20.73 -12.55
N GLU A 103 16.15 -21.41 -12.16
CA GLU A 103 15.97 -22.84 -12.51
C GLU A 103 16.15 -23.11 -14.01
N PRO A 104 15.49 -22.40 -14.95
CA PRO A 104 15.63 -22.70 -16.38
C PRO A 104 17.07 -22.47 -16.88
N TRP A 105 17.74 -21.45 -16.34
CA TRP A 105 19.13 -21.14 -16.70
C TRP A 105 20.09 -22.20 -16.15
N ILE A 106 19.88 -22.67 -14.92
CA ILE A 106 20.67 -23.73 -14.28
C ILE A 106 20.50 -25.05 -15.03
N GLU A 107 19.27 -25.42 -15.41
CA GLU A 107 19.02 -26.60 -16.26
C GLU A 107 19.80 -26.50 -17.57
N GLY A 108 19.73 -25.34 -18.24
CA GLY A 108 20.48 -25.09 -19.47
C GLY A 108 22.01 -25.10 -19.29
N ALA A 109 22.50 -24.61 -18.15
CA ALA A 109 23.92 -24.58 -17.82
C ALA A 109 24.48 -25.97 -17.51
N LEU A 110 23.73 -26.80 -16.79
CA LEU A 110 24.07 -28.20 -16.53
C LEU A 110 24.14 -29.00 -17.84
N ALA A 111 23.23 -28.75 -18.78
CA ALA A 111 23.23 -29.41 -20.08
C ALA A 111 24.32 -28.88 -21.04
N GLY A 112 24.52 -27.55 -21.10
CA GLY A 112 25.37 -26.91 -22.11
C GLY A 112 26.81 -26.59 -21.67
N ALA A 113 27.09 -26.57 -20.36
CA ALA A 113 28.40 -26.23 -19.81
C ALA A 113 28.72 -27.00 -18.51
N PRO A 114 28.59 -28.34 -18.48
CA PRO A 114 28.69 -29.14 -17.26
C PRO A 114 30.04 -29.00 -16.55
N ALA A 115 31.15 -28.88 -17.28
CA ALA A 115 32.48 -28.74 -16.70
C ALA A 115 32.67 -27.41 -15.93
N ALA A 116 32.11 -26.31 -16.44
CA ALA A 116 32.16 -25.02 -15.77
C ALA A 116 31.26 -25.02 -14.52
N MET A 117 30.06 -25.58 -14.63
CA MET A 117 29.15 -25.76 -13.49
C MET A 117 29.75 -26.66 -12.40
N ALA A 118 30.42 -27.75 -12.78
CA ALA A 118 31.08 -28.64 -11.82
C ALA A 118 32.17 -27.93 -11.00
N ARG A 119 32.93 -27.01 -11.61
CA ARG A 119 33.91 -26.19 -10.87
C ARG A 119 33.23 -25.25 -9.88
N VAL A 120 32.14 -24.59 -10.26
CA VAL A 120 31.34 -23.76 -9.34
C VAL A 120 30.85 -24.59 -8.15
N LEU A 121 30.25 -25.74 -8.42
CA LEU A 121 29.72 -26.62 -7.37
C LEU A 121 30.81 -27.16 -6.47
N ALA A 122 31.97 -27.53 -7.01
CA ALA A 122 33.12 -27.98 -6.21
C ALA A 122 33.60 -26.89 -5.24
N THR A 123 33.73 -25.64 -5.71
CA THR A 123 34.13 -24.52 -4.85
C THR A 123 33.10 -24.27 -3.73
N LEU A 124 31.80 -24.31 -4.03
CA LEU A 124 30.75 -24.10 -3.03
C LEU A 124 30.66 -25.27 -2.03
N ALA A 125 30.79 -26.51 -2.52
CA ALA A 125 30.75 -27.72 -1.68
C ALA A 125 31.92 -27.77 -0.70
N GLN A 126 33.12 -27.37 -1.13
CA GLN A 126 34.28 -27.28 -0.25
C GLN A 126 34.04 -26.32 0.93
N LEU A 127 33.39 -25.17 0.70
CA LEU A 127 33.05 -24.24 1.77
C LEU A 127 31.94 -24.77 2.69
N ASP A 128 31.00 -25.55 2.15
CA ASP A 128 29.88 -26.14 2.89
C ASP A 128 30.36 -27.21 3.89
N GLU A 129 31.28 -28.08 3.47
CA GLU A 129 31.90 -29.11 4.33
C GLU A 129 32.64 -28.50 5.55
N ASP A 130 33.15 -27.28 5.43
CA ASP A 130 33.87 -26.60 6.50
C ASP A 130 32.93 -25.86 7.50
N VAL A 131 31.64 -25.66 7.18
CA VAL A 131 30.68 -24.95 8.04
C VAL A 131 30.60 -25.50 9.48
N PRO A 132 30.52 -26.83 9.71
CA PRO A 132 30.47 -27.40 11.06
C PRO A 132 31.73 -27.15 11.90
N ARG A 133 32.87 -26.80 11.28
CA ARG A 133 34.15 -26.53 11.96
C ARG A 133 34.24 -25.10 12.53
N GLY A 134 33.13 -24.38 12.55
CA GLY A 134 33.12 -22.97 12.93
C GLY A 134 33.55 -22.04 11.80
N ASP A 135 33.50 -22.47 10.54
CA ASP A 135 33.63 -21.62 9.35
C ASP A 135 32.30 -20.89 9.02
N ALA A 136 32.37 -19.67 8.51
CA ALA A 136 31.22 -18.94 7.95
C ALA A 136 31.43 -18.45 6.51
N ALA A 137 32.52 -18.88 5.85
CA ALA A 137 32.92 -18.46 4.52
C ALA A 137 31.79 -18.59 3.50
N LEU A 138 31.09 -19.74 3.49
CA LEU A 138 29.98 -19.99 2.58
C LEU A 138 28.90 -18.91 2.69
N PHE A 139 28.47 -18.58 3.92
CA PHE A 139 27.37 -17.64 4.20
C PHE A 139 27.64 -16.19 3.81
N PHE A 140 28.89 -15.83 3.52
CA PHE A 140 29.22 -14.51 2.95
C PHE A 140 28.98 -14.42 1.45
N LEU A 141 28.89 -15.57 0.76
CA LEU A 141 28.84 -15.66 -0.70
C LEU A 141 27.54 -16.27 -1.20
N SER A 142 27.04 -17.27 -0.50
CA SER A 142 25.85 -18.05 -0.83
C SER A 142 25.29 -18.68 0.45
N SER A 143 24.25 -19.51 0.33
CA SER A 143 23.78 -20.36 1.41
C SER A 143 23.17 -21.61 0.80
N PRO A 144 23.28 -22.78 1.44
CA PRO A 144 22.58 -23.95 0.96
C PRO A 144 21.06 -23.73 0.95
N VAL A 145 20.40 -24.16 -0.13
CA VAL A 145 18.95 -24.00 -0.34
C VAL A 145 18.33 -25.29 -0.87
N ARG A 146 17.00 -25.37 -0.74
CA ARG A 146 16.20 -26.41 -1.41
C ARG A 146 16.15 -26.13 -2.91
N ASP A 147 16.27 -27.17 -3.74
CA ASP A 147 15.93 -27.06 -5.16
C ASP A 147 14.41 -26.83 -5.33
N PRO A 148 13.97 -26.06 -6.35
CA PRO A 148 12.56 -25.88 -6.61
C PRO A 148 11.96 -27.19 -7.16
N GLY A 149 10.63 -27.31 -7.13
CA GLY A 149 9.95 -28.53 -7.56
C GLY A 149 9.88 -29.65 -6.51
N ARG A 150 9.69 -30.89 -7.00
CA ARG A 150 9.42 -32.06 -6.16
C ARG A 150 10.51 -32.26 -5.12
N ARG A 151 10.11 -32.47 -3.87
CA ARG A 151 11.04 -32.77 -2.79
C ARG A 151 11.76 -34.09 -3.09
N GLN A 152 13.04 -34.00 -3.37
CA GLN A 152 13.89 -35.16 -3.53
C GLN A 152 14.27 -35.74 -2.15
N PRO A 153 14.52 -37.06 -2.05
CA PRO A 153 14.99 -37.65 -0.81
C PRO A 153 16.38 -37.11 -0.45
N PRO A 154 16.78 -37.09 0.84
CA PRO A 154 18.02 -36.46 1.30
C PRO A 154 19.29 -36.96 0.60
N GLU A 155 19.31 -38.21 0.16
CA GLU A 155 20.41 -38.87 -0.55
C GLU A 155 20.52 -38.53 -2.04
N ALA A 156 19.55 -37.81 -2.61
CA ALA A 156 19.58 -37.42 -4.00
C ALA A 156 20.58 -36.27 -4.25
N VAL A 157 21.32 -36.37 -5.36
CA VAL A 157 22.25 -35.32 -5.78
C VAL A 157 21.46 -34.06 -6.13
N ARG A 158 21.63 -33.00 -5.33
CA ARG A 158 21.05 -31.68 -5.62
C ARG A 158 21.62 -31.14 -6.93
N ARG A 159 20.78 -30.49 -7.73
CA ARG A 159 21.20 -29.96 -9.04
C ARG A 159 22.18 -28.80 -8.88
N PHE A 160 21.84 -27.85 -8.01
CA PHE A 160 22.71 -26.74 -7.65
C PHE A 160 22.80 -26.55 -6.13
N GLY A 161 21.74 -26.83 -5.36
CA GLY A 161 21.80 -26.93 -3.90
C GLY A 161 22.15 -25.67 -3.09
N TYR A 162 22.54 -24.57 -3.75
CA TYR A 162 22.98 -23.31 -3.15
C TYR A 162 22.16 -22.12 -3.67
N ASP A 163 22.20 -21.01 -2.93
CA ASP A 163 21.63 -19.75 -3.41
C ASP A 163 22.46 -19.26 -4.61
N PRO A 164 21.83 -19.07 -5.78
CA PRO A 164 22.56 -18.77 -7.00
C PRO A 164 22.92 -17.29 -7.14
N ASP A 165 22.79 -16.47 -6.09
CA ASP A 165 23.10 -15.03 -6.13
C ASP A 165 24.51 -14.72 -6.71
N VAL A 166 25.49 -15.59 -6.47
CA VAL A 166 26.86 -15.46 -7.00
C VAL A 166 26.95 -15.62 -8.53
N LEU A 167 25.94 -16.22 -9.16
CA LEU A 167 25.87 -16.44 -10.60
C LEU A 167 25.35 -15.22 -11.37
N PHE A 168 24.81 -14.20 -10.71
CA PHE A 168 24.36 -12.98 -11.39
C PHE A 168 25.51 -12.13 -11.92
N GLU A 169 25.21 -11.35 -12.95
CA GLU A 169 26.16 -10.36 -13.47
C GLU A 169 26.53 -9.35 -12.39
N GLY A 170 27.84 -9.10 -12.25
CA GLY A 170 28.38 -8.18 -11.26
C GLY A 170 28.31 -8.66 -9.80
N ALA A 171 27.81 -9.87 -9.52
CA ALA A 171 27.70 -10.40 -8.16
C ALA A 171 29.07 -10.60 -7.49
N ILE A 172 30.02 -11.26 -8.17
CA ILE A 172 31.36 -11.53 -7.63
C ILE A 172 32.11 -10.24 -7.24
N PRO A 173 32.20 -9.20 -8.11
CA PRO A 173 32.78 -7.92 -7.72
C PRO A 173 32.06 -7.24 -6.55
N ALA A 174 30.72 -7.31 -6.50
CA ALA A 174 29.94 -6.71 -5.43
C ALA A 174 30.17 -7.41 -4.07
N LEU A 175 30.21 -8.74 -4.06
CA LEU A 175 30.52 -9.55 -2.87
C LEU A 175 31.93 -9.28 -2.37
N ARG A 176 32.91 -9.18 -3.28
CA ARG A 176 34.29 -8.82 -2.93
C ARG A 176 34.36 -7.45 -2.26
N LYS A 177 33.70 -6.44 -2.85
CA LYS A 177 33.59 -5.11 -2.27
C LYS A 177 32.90 -5.15 -0.89
N ALA A 178 31.89 -5.98 -0.69
CA ALA A 178 31.17 -6.11 0.58
C ALA A 178 31.99 -6.82 1.68
N LEU A 179 32.93 -7.70 1.29
CA LEU A 179 33.91 -8.30 2.20
C LEU A 179 34.99 -7.30 2.63
N ASP A 180 35.40 -6.41 1.72
CA ASP A 180 36.48 -5.45 1.96
C ASP A 180 36.01 -4.11 2.55
N ALA A 181 34.71 -3.83 2.52
CA ALA A 181 34.15 -2.57 3.03
C ALA A 181 34.37 -2.43 4.56
N PRO A 182 34.82 -1.25 5.05
CA PRO A 182 34.87 -0.98 6.48
C PRO A 182 33.46 -0.95 7.04
N ARG A 183 33.06 -2.01 7.74
CA ARG A 183 31.73 -2.12 8.34
C ARG A 183 31.62 -1.19 9.54
N ARG A 184 30.54 -0.41 9.60
CA ARG A 184 30.15 0.29 10.85
C ARG A 184 29.66 -0.79 11.81
N PRO A 185 30.36 -1.06 12.92
CA PRO A 185 29.87 -2.00 13.90
C PRO A 185 28.72 -1.32 14.65
N SER A 186 27.55 -1.95 14.72
CA SER A 186 26.60 -1.65 15.78
C SER A 186 26.70 -2.79 16.78
N VAL A 187 27.06 -2.48 18.02
CA VAL A 187 27.09 -3.49 19.09
C VAL A 187 25.73 -3.52 19.76
N TYR A 188 25.39 -4.65 20.40
CA TYR A 188 24.09 -4.85 21.00
C TYR A 188 24.23 -5.00 22.52
N ALA A 189 23.56 -4.16 23.32
CA ALA A 189 23.82 -4.04 24.76
C ALA A 189 23.21 -5.15 25.63
N SER A 190 24.00 -5.54 26.64
CA SER A 190 23.83 -6.56 27.71
C SER A 190 24.09 -8.03 27.30
N GLY A 191 25.05 -8.68 27.97
CA GLY A 191 25.46 -10.07 27.75
C GLY A 191 26.49 -10.30 26.63
N VAL A 192 27.08 -9.23 26.09
CA VAL A 192 27.87 -9.23 24.85
C VAL A 192 29.13 -10.10 24.93
N ASP A 193 29.79 -10.13 26.08
CA ASP A 193 30.97 -10.97 26.29
C ASP A 193 30.61 -12.45 26.34
N GLU A 194 29.54 -12.83 27.04
CA GLU A 194 29.06 -14.23 27.11
C GLU A 194 28.59 -14.73 25.74
N LEU A 195 27.96 -13.86 24.92
CA LEU A 195 27.48 -14.18 23.58
C LEU A 195 28.56 -14.14 22.49
N ALA A 196 29.77 -13.65 22.76
CA ALA A 196 30.86 -13.56 21.77
C ALA A 196 32.06 -14.46 22.10
N GLN A 197 32.02 -15.18 23.23
CA GLN A 197 33.09 -16.09 23.66
C GLN A 197 33.29 -17.29 22.72
N ASP A 198 32.24 -17.80 22.07
CA ASP A 198 32.36 -19.04 21.26
C ASP A 198 32.84 -18.81 19.81
N VAL A 199 33.39 -17.64 19.46
CA VAL A 199 33.93 -17.36 18.12
C VAL A 199 35.39 -16.94 18.22
N ASP A 200 36.30 -17.81 17.78
CA ASP A 200 37.74 -17.58 17.73
C ASP A 200 38.10 -16.58 16.60
N ASP A 201 38.93 -15.57 16.91
CA ASP A 201 39.36 -14.54 15.96
C ASP A 201 40.17 -15.10 14.79
N ALA A 202 40.98 -16.15 15.02
CA ALA A 202 41.73 -16.83 13.95
C ALA A 202 40.80 -17.57 12.99
N VAL A 203 39.74 -18.20 13.53
CA VAL A 203 38.70 -18.87 12.72
C VAL A 203 37.88 -17.85 11.93
N LEU A 204 37.60 -16.69 12.52
CA LEU A 204 36.90 -15.58 11.89
C LEU A 204 37.69 -15.02 10.70
N GLU A 205 38.95 -14.64 10.90
CA GLU A 205 39.81 -14.14 9.82
C GLU A 205 40.05 -15.22 8.75
N GLY A 206 40.17 -16.50 9.16
CA GLY A 206 40.19 -17.63 8.24
C GLY A 206 38.94 -17.73 7.35
N SER A 207 37.75 -17.46 7.90
CA SER A 207 36.48 -17.48 7.15
C SER A 207 36.42 -16.38 6.09
N PHE A 208 36.87 -15.16 6.41
CA PHE A 208 36.96 -14.06 5.44
C PHE A 208 37.95 -14.37 4.32
N ASN A 209 39.13 -14.91 4.66
CA ASN A 209 40.15 -15.25 3.67
C ASN A 209 39.70 -16.37 2.74
N ARG A 210 39.04 -17.42 3.25
CA ARG A 210 38.44 -18.47 2.41
C ARG A 210 37.34 -17.92 1.51
N ALA A 211 36.49 -17.03 2.00
CA ALA A 211 35.49 -16.38 1.16
C ALA A 211 36.12 -15.55 0.02
N ARG A 212 37.22 -14.84 0.29
CA ARG A 212 37.98 -14.10 -0.75
C ARG A 212 38.56 -15.04 -1.81
N HIS A 213 39.21 -16.13 -1.41
CA HIS A 213 39.77 -17.12 -2.34
C HIS A 213 38.67 -17.77 -3.18
N ALA A 214 37.56 -18.19 -2.57
CA ALA A 214 36.44 -18.76 -3.30
C ALA A 214 35.86 -17.78 -4.35
N LEU A 215 35.77 -16.49 -4.06
CA LEU A 215 35.36 -15.49 -5.06
C LEU A 215 36.36 -15.31 -6.22
N GLN A 216 37.64 -15.61 -6.00
CA GLN A 216 38.63 -15.64 -7.07
C GLN A 216 38.43 -16.89 -7.93
N ASP A 217 38.28 -18.05 -7.29
CA ASP A 217 38.09 -19.34 -7.97
C ASP A 217 36.77 -19.43 -8.75
N LEU A 218 35.72 -18.73 -8.28
CA LEU A 218 34.43 -18.64 -8.95
C LEU A 218 34.41 -17.71 -10.17
N ALA A 219 35.37 -16.78 -10.30
CA ALA A 219 35.31 -15.73 -11.32
C ALA A 219 35.35 -16.28 -12.76
N ASP A 220 36.33 -17.14 -13.05
CA ASP A 220 36.52 -17.74 -14.36
C ASP A 220 35.39 -18.70 -14.78
N PRO A 221 34.96 -19.68 -13.95
CA PRO A 221 33.88 -20.57 -14.33
C PRO A 221 32.53 -19.83 -14.47
N VAL A 222 32.21 -18.83 -13.65
CA VAL A 222 30.98 -18.04 -13.81
C VAL A 222 31.02 -17.23 -15.12
N ALA A 223 32.16 -16.60 -15.43
CA ALA A 223 32.32 -15.91 -16.70
C ALA A 223 32.23 -16.85 -17.91
N GLU A 224 32.73 -18.08 -17.80
CA GLU A 224 32.55 -19.11 -18.84
C GLU A 224 31.08 -19.48 -19.03
N LEU A 225 30.33 -19.66 -17.94
CA LEU A 225 28.89 -19.94 -17.99
C LEU A 225 28.13 -18.80 -18.69
N HIS A 226 28.42 -17.54 -18.35
CA HIS A 226 27.80 -16.37 -19.01
C HIS A 226 28.11 -16.31 -20.50
N ARG A 227 29.35 -16.60 -20.92
CA ARG A 227 29.70 -16.65 -22.35
C ARG A 227 28.96 -17.75 -23.11
N LYS A 228 28.74 -18.91 -22.48
CA LYS A 228 28.11 -20.08 -23.13
C LYS A 228 26.58 -20.07 -23.10
N ARG A 229 25.97 -19.48 -22.06
CA ARG A 229 24.52 -19.56 -21.79
C ARG A 229 23.82 -18.20 -21.72
N GLY A 230 24.57 -17.11 -21.87
CA GLY A 230 24.09 -15.77 -21.57
C GLY A 230 24.02 -15.50 -20.07
N VAL A 231 23.77 -14.24 -19.72
CA VAL A 231 23.60 -13.81 -18.33
C VAL A 231 22.24 -14.28 -17.79
N PRO A 232 22.17 -14.87 -16.59
CA PRO A 232 20.91 -15.31 -15.99
C PRO A 232 19.98 -14.12 -15.72
N GLN A 233 18.68 -14.31 -16.00
CA GLN A 233 17.67 -13.28 -15.78
C GLN A 233 17.09 -13.35 -14.35
N PRO A 234 17.08 -12.25 -13.58
CA PRO A 234 16.69 -12.22 -12.17
C PRO A 234 15.17 -12.14 -11.95
N TYR A 235 14.36 -12.78 -12.80
CA TYR A 235 12.90 -12.66 -12.76
C TYR A 235 12.21 -13.98 -12.43
N TYR A 236 11.22 -13.92 -11.54
CA TYR A 236 10.34 -15.03 -11.18
C TYR A 236 8.89 -14.60 -11.31
N ALA A 237 7.97 -15.55 -11.20
CA ALA A 237 6.54 -15.31 -11.17
C ALA A 237 5.95 -15.64 -9.80
N LEU A 238 5.14 -14.73 -9.26
CA LEU A 238 4.21 -15.00 -8.17
C LEU A 238 2.83 -15.28 -8.75
N LEU A 239 2.32 -16.49 -8.51
CA LEU A 239 0.99 -16.93 -8.87
C LEU A 239 0.06 -16.85 -7.65
N GLU A 240 -1.08 -16.18 -7.78
CA GLU A 240 -2.25 -16.35 -6.92
C GLU A 240 -3.42 -16.85 -7.76
N ALA A 241 -4.14 -17.87 -7.30
CA ALA A 241 -5.34 -18.37 -7.97
C ALA A 241 -6.46 -18.67 -6.97
N ASP A 242 -7.71 -18.57 -7.45
CA ASP A 242 -8.91 -18.68 -6.62
C ASP A 242 -10.08 -19.22 -7.46
N GLY A 243 -10.81 -20.19 -6.91
CA GLY A 243 -11.95 -20.85 -7.55
C GLY A 243 -13.17 -19.95 -7.64
N ASP A 244 -13.73 -19.83 -8.82
CA ASP A 244 -14.84 -18.92 -9.07
C ASP A 244 -16.16 -19.49 -8.52
N GLY A 245 -16.71 -18.81 -7.52
CA GLY A 245 -18.07 -19.09 -7.02
C GLY A 245 -18.20 -20.36 -6.17
N VAL A 246 -17.09 -21.01 -5.80
CA VAL A 246 -17.07 -22.25 -5.00
C VAL A 246 -17.87 -22.11 -3.71
N GLY A 247 -17.72 -21.00 -2.98
CA GLY A 247 -18.50 -20.75 -1.76
C GLY A 247 -20.02 -20.69 -1.98
N ARG A 248 -20.48 -20.16 -3.13
CA ARG A 248 -21.91 -20.15 -3.48
C ARG A 248 -22.41 -21.55 -3.85
N LEU A 249 -21.58 -22.31 -4.55
CA LEU A 249 -21.89 -23.70 -4.91
C LEU A 249 -22.01 -24.58 -3.66
N LEU A 250 -21.07 -24.46 -2.70
CA LEU A 250 -21.10 -25.18 -1.43
C LEU A 250 -22.34 -24.84 -0.59
N ALA A 251 -22.79 -23.57 -0.63
CA ALA A 251 -24.01 -23.15 0.07
C ALA A 251 -25.29 -23.74 -0.54
N ARG A 252 -25.27 -24.12 -1.83
CA ARG A 252 -26.38 -24.77 -2.54
C ARG A 252 -26.39 -26.30 -2.37
N ALA A 253 -25.36 -26.88 -1.75
CA ALA A 253 -25.34 -28.29 -1.37
C ALA A 253 -26.35 -28.52 -0.21
N ASN A 254 -27.55 -28.96 -0.59
CA ASN A 254 -28.71 -29.10 0.30
C ASN A 254 -28.64 -30.34 1.21
N THR A 255 -27.71 -31.27 0.96
CA THR A 255 -27.51 -32.45 1.80
C THR A 255 -26.07 -32.52 2.31
N HIS A 256 -25.89 -33.21 3.44
CA HIS A 256 -24.57 -33.41 4.03
C HIS A 256 -23.65 -34.20 3.09
N GLU A 257 -24.21 -35.19 2.39
CA GLU A 257 -23.51 -36.09 1.47
C GLU A 257 -22.97 -35.35 0.25
N ILE A 258 -23.78 -34.48 -0.37
CA ILE A 258 -23.34 -33.65 -1.51
C ILE A 258 -22.23 -32.70 -1.04
N ARG A 259 -22.40 -32.08 0.13
CA ARG A 259 -21.37 -31.18 0.70
C ARG A 259 -20.07 -31.92 0.98
N GLN A 260 -20.11 -33.11 1.54
CA GLN A 260 -18.91 -33.92 1.77
C GLN A 260 -18.20 -34.27 0.45
N GLN A 261 -18.93 -34.68 -0.59
CA GLN A 261 -18.34 -34.99 -1.89
C GLN A 261 -17.66 -33.77 -2.54
N MET A 262 -18.29 -32.59 -2.44
CA MET A 262 -17.69 -31.34 -2.93
C MET A 262 -16.42 -30.95 -2.15
N VAL A 263 -16.45 -31.06 -0.81
CA VAL A 263 -15.27 -30.80 0.03
C VAL A 263 -14.15 -31.81 -0.28
N GLN A 264 -14.50 -33.08 -0.51
CA GLN A 264 -13.55 -34.11 -0.91
C GLN A 264 -12.93 -33.81 -2.28
N ALA A 265 -13.70 -33.29 -3.24
CA ALA A 265 -13.19 -32.85 -4.54
C ALA A 265 -12.19 -31.69 -4.39
N LEU A 266 -12.51 -30.67 -3.58
CA LEU A 266 -11.60 -29.56 -3.27
C LEU A 266 -10.30 -30.05 -2.61
N TYR A 267 -10.39 -31.01 -1.69
CA TYR A 267 -9.22 -31.63 -1.09
C TYR A 267 -8.38 -32.41 -2.11
N ASN A 268 -9.01 -33.17 -3.00
CA ASN A 268 -8.32 -33.90 -4.06
C ASN A 268 -7.62 -32.94 -5.04
N PHE A 269 -8.28 -31.85 -5.42
CA PHE A 269 -7.66 -30.81 -6.24
C PHE A 269 -6.48 -30.17 -5.50
N SER A 270 -6.59 -29.87 -4.20
CA SER A 270 -5.48 -29.29 -3.44
C SER A 270 -4.21 -30.16 -3.52
N LYS A 271 -4.34 -31.50 -3.39
CA LYS A 271 -3.22 -32.44 -3.57
C LYS A 271 -2.63 -32.39 -4.98
N LYS A 272 -3.49 -32.33 -5.99
CA LYS A 272 -3.07 -32.26 -7.38
C LYS A 272 -2.37 -30.93 -7.69
N ALA A 273 -2.86 -29.82 -7.14
CA ALA A 273 -2.26 -28.50 -7.31
C ALA A 273 -0.82 -28.44 -6.77
N TRP A 274 -0.55 -29.04 -5.61
CA TRP A 274 0.83 -29.21 -5.11
C TRP A 274 1.71 -29.92 -6.15
N ALA A 275 1.27 -31.06 -6.68
CA ALA A 275 2.04 -31.82 -7.66
C ALA A 275 2.28 -31.05 -8.96
N VAL A 276 1.25 -30.37 -9.49
CA VAL A 276 1.35 -29.57 -10.73
C VAL A 276 2.36 -28.44 -10.57
N ILE A 277 2.33 -27.72 -9.45
CA ILE A 277 3.29 -26.64 -9.18
C ILE A 277 4.70 -27.20 -9.08
N GLU A 278 4.88 -28.33 -8.40
CA GLU A 278 6.19 -28.97 -8.27
C GLU A 278 6.74 -29.53 -9.61
N GLU A 279 5.87 -30.05 -10.48
CA GLU A 279 6.22 -30.52 -11.83
C GLU A 279 6.74 -29.36 -12.71
N HIS A 280 6.21 -28.16 -12.50
CA HIS A 280 6.65 -26.94 -13.18
C HIS A 280 7.81 -26.23 -12.48
N GLN A 281 8.56 -26.95 -11.64
CA GLN A 281 9.68 -26.42 -10.85
C GLN A 281 9.29 -25.18 -10.02
N GLY A 282 8.04 -25.15 -9.55
CA GLY A 282 7.54 -24.14 -8.64
C GLY A 282 7.68 -24.54 -7.18
N CYS A 283 7.28 -23.63 -6.29
CA CYS A 283 7.11 -23.90 -4.88
C CYS A 283 5.83 -23.21 -4.37
N ALA A 284 4.82 -24.02 -4.07
CA ALA A 284 3.62 -23.53 -3.40
C ALA A 284 3.92 -23.30 -1.92
N PHE A 285 3.42 -22.20 -1.39
CA PHE A 285 3.47 -21.90 0.04
C PHE A 285 2.07 -21.85 0.67
N TYR A 286 1.02 -21.90 -0.15
CA TYR A 286 -0.36 -22.02 0.29
C TYR A 286 -1.20 -22.73 -0.78
N VAL A 287 -1.97 -23.73 -0.36
CA VAL A 287 -3.05 -24.36 -1.15
C VAL A 287 -4.18 -24.68 -0.19
N GLY A 288 -5.28 -23.93 -0.27
CA GLY A 288 -6.40 -23.93 0.67
C GLY A 288 -7.66 -24.64 0.16
N GLY A 289 -7.54 -25.53 -0.83
CA GLY A 289 -8.68 -26.08 -1.57
C GLY A 289 -8.75 -25.43 -2.93
N ASP A 290 -9.61 -24.44 -3.10
CA ASP A 290 -9.79 -23.66 -4.33
C ASP A 290 -8.86 -22.45 -4.48
N GLU A 291 -8.30 -21.96 -3.36
CA GLU A 291 -7.31 -20.88 -3.36
C GLU A 291 -5.88 -21.43 -3.29
N LEU A 292 -4.94 -20.81 -4.00
CA LEU A 292 -3.52 -21.16 -3.91
C LEU A 292 -2.59 -19.96 -4.16
N ALA A 293 -1.37 -20.07 -3.65
CA ALA A 293 -0.29 -19.13 -3.91
C ALA A 293 1.08 -19.83 -4.00
N ALA A 294 1.86 -19.47 -5.04
CA ALA A 294 3.11 -20.15 -5.36
C ALA A 294 4.12 -19.25 -6.08
N TYR A 295 5.41 -19.55 -5.90
CA TYR A 295 6.49 -19.02 -6.72
C TYR A 295 6.80 -19.99 -7.86
N LEU A 296 6.95 -19.49 -9.08
CA LEU A 296 7.33 -20.28 -10.26
C LEU A 296 8.38 -19.57 -11.10
N PRO A 297 9.21 -20.31 -11.87
CA PRO A 297 9.99 -19.73 -12.96
C PRO A 297 9.09 -19.00 -13.96
N ALA A 298 9.56 -17.86 -14.48
CA ALA A 298 8.75 -16.98 -15.32
C ALA A 298 8.31 -17.64 -16.64
N ASP A 299 9.12 -18.53 -17.20
CA ASP A 299 8.88 -19.34 -18.40
C ASP A 299 7.91 -20.51 -18.18
N ARG A 300 7.65 -20.90 -16.92
CA ARG A 300 6.79 -22.07 -16.60
C ARG A 300 5.41 -21.70 -16.07
N VAL A 301 5.23 -20.47 -15.58
CA VAL A 301 4.00 -20.06 -14.87
C VAL A 301 2.74 -20.16 -15.72
N VAL A 302 2.78 -19.80 -17.01
CA VAL A 302 1.60 -19.82 -17.89
C VAL A 302 1.15 -21.26 -18.15
N SER A 303 2.09 -22.17 -18.40
CA SER A 303 1.80 -23.61 -18.54
C SER A 303 1.20 -24.17 -17.24
N ALA A 304 1.81 -23.84 -16.10
CA ALA A 304 1.34 -24.29 -14.80
C ALA A 304 -0.11 -23.85 -14.53
N VAL A 305 -0.45 -22.59 -14.84
CA VAL A 305 -1.81 -22.06 -14.70
C VAL A 305 -2.81 -22.80 -15.59
N ALA A 306 -2.44 -23.10 -16.84
CA ALA A 306 -3.31 -23.87 -17.74
C ALA A 306 -3.57 -25.29 -17.22
N THR A 307 -2.52 -25.98 -16.74
CA THR A 307 -2.67 -27.31 -16.12
C THR A 307 -3.52 -27.24 -14.86
N LEU A 308 -3.29 -26.27 -13.97
CA LEU A 308 -4.09 -26.08 -12.76
C LEU A 308 -5.57 -25.84 -13.07
N ALA A 309 -5.88 -25.01 -14.08
CA ALA A 309 -7.25 -24.77 -14.50
C ALA A 309 -7.93 -26.04 -15.05
N ALA A 310 -7.23 -26.81 -15.86
CA ALA A 310 -7.73 -28.07 -16.41
C ALA A 310 -7.99 -29.12 -15.31
N GLU A 311 -7.07 -29.26 -14.35
CA GLU A 311 -7.23 -30.16 -13.21
C GLU A 311 -8.37 -29.73 -12.29
N PHE A 312 -8.54 -28.41 -12.06
CA PHE A 312 -9.67 -27.88 -11.30
C PHE A 312 -11.01 -28.21 -11.97
N ALA A 313 -11.11 -28.01 -13.28
CA ALA A 313 -12.29 -28.36 -14.05
C ALA A 313 -12.59 -29.87 -13.98
N SER A 314 -11.58 -30.70 -14.14
CA SER A 314 -11.72 -32.16 -14.13
C SER A 314 -12.13 -32.72 -12.77
N ILE A 315 -11.59 -32.16 -11.67
CA ILE A 315 -11.80 -32.68 -10.32
C ILE A 315 -13.02 -32.02 -9.66
N VAL A 316 -13.09 -30.69 -9.68
CA VAL A 316 -14.14 -29.92 -8.99
C VAL A 316 -15.30 -29.64 -9.93
N GLY A 317 -15.01 -29.17 -11.14
CA GLY A 317 -16.02 -28.85 -12.16
C GLY A 317 -16.96 -30.02 -12.46
N HIS A 318 -16.41 -31.22 -12.72
CA HIS A 318 -17.21 -32.41 -12.98
C HIS A 318 -18.09 -32.83 -11.80
N VAL A 319 -17.57 -32.80 -10.56
CA VAL A 319 -18.33 -33.16 -9.37
C VAL A 319 -19.47 -32.17 -9.14
N VAL A 320 -19.21 -30.87 -9.31
CA VAL A 320 -20.24 -29.82 -9.21
C VAL A 320 -21.34 -30.03 -10.25
N ALA A 321 -20.97 -30.29 -11.51
CA ALA A 321 -21.92 -30.51 -12.59
C ALA A 321 -22.76 -31.78 -12.40
N ALA A 322 -22.20 -32.84 -11.82
CA ALA A 322 -22.89 -34.10 -11.58
C ALA A 322 -23.86 -34.03 -10.39
N LEU A 323 -23.51 -33.27 -9.34
CA LEU A 323 -24.25 -33.27 -8.07
C LEU A 323 -25.26 -32.13 -7.90
N LEU A 324 -25.10 -31.02 -8.63
CA LEU A 324 -26.01 -29.88 -8.53
C LEU A 324 -27.00 -29.87 -9.71
N PRO A 325 -28.29 -29.55 -9.46
CA PRO A 325 -29.29 -29.52 -10.53
C PRO A 325 -29.01 -28.39 -11.53
N ALA A 326 -29.49 -28.55 -12.77
CA ALA A 326 -29.31 -27.57 -13.86
C ALA A 326 -29.93 -26.18 -13.57
N SER A 327 -30.79 -26.04 -12.56
CA SER A 327 -31.24 -24.71 -12.10
C SER A 327 -30.17 -23.95 -11.30
N VAL A 328 -29.18 -24.65 -10.75
CA VAL A 328 -28.02 -24.07 -10.05
C VAL A 328 -26.90 -23.72 -11.04
N THR A 329 -26.93 -24.28 -12.26
CA THR A 329 -25.96 -23.93 -13.32
C THR A 329 -26.09 -22.50 -13.83
N GLU A 330 -27.16 -21.75 -13.50
CA GLU A 330 -27.23 -20.29 -13.71
C GLU A 330 -26.09 -19.51 -12.98
N LEU A 331 -25.43 -20.12 -12.00
CA LEU A 331 -24.26 -19.56 -11.30
C LEU A 331 -22.94 -19.68 -12.09
N GLY A 332 -22.95 -20.38 -13.22
CA GLY A 332 -21.77 -20.67 -14.04
C GLY A 332 -20.97 -21.91 -13.60
N PRO A 333 -20.07 -22.43 -14.46
CA PRO A 333 -19.21 -23.55 -14.13
C PRO A 333 -18.17 -23.18 -13.05
N ALA A 334 -17.77 -24.17 -12.24
CA ALA A 334 -16.67 -24.02 -11.30
C ALA A 334 -15.35 -23.95 -12.08
N THR A 335 -14.79 -22.74 -12.17
CA THR A 335 -13.54 -22.45 -12.90
C THR A 335 -12.46 -21.94 -11.96
N LEU A 336 -11.21 -21.92 -12.41
CA LEU A 336 -10.09 -21.37 -11.66
C LEU A 336 -9.58 -20.09 -12.33
N THR A 337 -9.64 -18.96 -11.61
CA THR A 337 -9.08 -17.70 -12.11
C THR A 337 -7.74 -17.42 -11.41
N SER A 338 -6.75 -16.97 -12.19
CA SER A 338 -5.36 -16.76 -11.76
C SER A 338 -4.88 -15.34 -12.04
N GLY A 339 -4.09 -14.80 -11.12
CA GLY A 339 -3.33 -13.57 -11.27
C GLY A 339 -1.84 -13.86 -11.12
N VAL A 340 -1.04 -13.37 -12.06
CA VAL A 340 0.41 -13.56 -12.08
C VAL A 340 1.11 -12.20 -12.03
N ALA A 341 2.11 -12.09 -11.16
CA ALA A 341 3.08 -10.99 -11.18
C ALA A 341 4.47 -11.53 -11.53
N ILE A 342 5.05 -11.05 -12.63
CA ILE A 342 6.47 -11.22 -12.97
C ILE A 342 7.23 -10.11 -12.27
N ALA A 343 8.21 -10.47 -11.45
CA ALA A 343 8.96 -9.54 -10.61
C ALA A 343 10.44 -9.90 -10.54
N HIS A 344 11.25 -8.88 -10.32
CA HIS A 344 12.68 -9.05 -10.06
C HIS A 344 12.86 -9.66 -8.65
N ILE A 345 13.86 -10.52 -8.44
CA ILE A 345 14.15 -11.13 -7.12
C ILE A 345 14.48 -10.13 -5.99
N ARG A 346 14.63 -8.85 -6.32
CA ARG A 346 14.92 -7.75 -5.38
C ARG A 346 13.71 -6.85 -5.15
N ASP A 347 12.60 -7.10 -5.84
CA ASP A 347 11.35 -6.38 -5.61
C ASP A 347 10.76 -6.73 -4.24
N ASP A 348 10.10 -5.75 -3.61
CA ASP A 348 9.44 -5.96 -2.33
C ASP A 348 8.27 -6.96 -2.49
N LEU A 349 8.33 -8.08 -1.76
CA LEU A 349 7.34 -9.15 -1.82
C LEU A 349 5.90 -8.70 -1.52
N ARG A 350 5.69 -7.64 -0.74
CA ARG A 350 4.35 -7.09 -0.48
C ARG A 350 3.83 -6.37 -1.73
N ALA A 351 4.69 -5.65 -2.43
CA ALA A 351 4.35 -5.03 -3.71
C ALA A 351 4.07 -6.11 -4.77
N VAL A 352 4.91 -7.14 -4.87
CA VAL A 352 4.70 -8.27 -5.79
C VAL A 352 3.36 -8.96 -5.52
N ARG A 353 3.06 -9.26 -4.24
CA ARG A 353 1.78 -9.84 -3.85
C ARG A 353 0.59 -8.95 -4.19
N ALA A 354 0.68 -7.65 -3.92
CA ALA A 354 -0.39 -6.71 -4.28
C ALA A 354 -0.63 -6.65 -5.81
N HIS A 355 0.41 -6.83 -6.62
CA HIS A 355 0.28 -6.88 -8.08
C HIS A 355 -0.33 -8.18 -8.57
N ALA A 356 0.07 -9.33 -8.01
CA ALA A 356 -0.51 -10.63 -8.31
C ALA A 356 -2.00 -10.66 -7.93
N HIS A 357 -2.34 -10.21 -6.72
CA HIS A 357 -3.73 -10.07 -6.27
C HIS A 357 -4.54 -9.12 -7.16
N GLY A 358 -3.96 -7.97 -7.52
CA GLY A 358 -4.62 -7.05 -8.44
C GLY A 358 -4.78 -7.62 -9.86
N ALA A 359 -3.90 -8.51 -10.31
CA ALA A 359 -4.05 -9.22 -11.57
C ALA A 359 -5.19 -10.24 -11.49
N LEU A 360 -5.31 -10.95 -10.38
CA LEU A 360 -6.40 -11.89 -10.10
C LEU A 360 -7.76 -11.18 -10.13
N GLU A 361 -7.88 -10.03 -9.47
CA GLU A 361 -9.12 -9.25 -9.47
C GLU A 361 -9.50 -8.69 -10.85
N ASP A 362 -8.52 -8.24 -11.63
CA ASP A 362 -8.75 -7.84 -13.03
C ASP A 362 -9.18 -9.05 -13.88
N ALA A 363 -8.57 -10.24 -13.68
CA ALA A 363 -8.89 -11.44 -14.42
C ALA A 363 -10.34 -11.87 -14.15
N ARG A 364 -10.76 -11.80 -12.89
CA ARG A 364 -12.14 -12.02 -12.46
C ARG A 364 -13.12 -11.04 -13.09
N ALA A 365 -12.74 -9.77 -13.20
CA ALA A 365 -13.57 -8.74 -13.85
C ALA A 365 -13.75 -9.02 -15.34
N ARG A 366 -12.66 -9.26 -16.09
CA ARG A 366 -12.71 -9.56 -17.53
C ARG A 366 -13.48 -10.86 -17.83
N ARG A 367 -13.29 -11.88 -17.00
CA ARG A 367 -14.05 -13.14 -17.07
C ARG A 367 -15.55 -12.88 -16.97
N ARG A 368 -15.99 -12.11 -15.97
CA ARG A 368 -17.42 -11.77 -15.79
C ARG A 368 -17.97 -11.03 -17.01
N GLU A 369 -17.27 -10.00 -17.50
CA GLU A 369 -17.70 -9.25 -18.69
C GLU A 369 -17.90 -10.15 -19.92
N LYS A 370 -16.98 -11.11 -20.17
CA LYS A 370 -17.12 -12.05 -21.30
C LYS A 370 -18.24 -13.07 -21.08
N LEU A 371 -18.44 -13.54 -19.84
CA LEU A 371 -19.46 -14.54 -19.50
C LEU A 371 -20.88 -13.97 -19.43
N ASP A 372 -21.07 -12.71 -19.00
CA ASP A 372 -22.38 -12.05 -18.93
C ASP A 372 -22.99 -11.85 -20.34
N GLY A 373 -22.17 -11.85 -21.40
CA GLY A 373 -22.62 -11.87 -22.80
C GLY A 373 -22.95 -13.26 -23.35
N ALA A 374 -22.26 -14.31 -22.88
CA ALA A 374 -22.38 -15.68 -23.37
C ALA A 374 -23.49 -16.48 -22.68
N TRP A 375 -23.81 -16.21 -21.41
CA TRP A 375 -24.83 -16.95 -20.65
C TRP A 375 -26.27 -16.77 -21.16
N LYS A 376 -26.53 -15.80 -22.04
CA LYS A 376 -27.86 -15.63 -22.65
C LYS A 376 -28.14 -16.60 -23.80
N VAL A 377 -27.12 -17.34 -24.26
CA VAL A 377 -27.24 -18.30 -25.35
C VAL A 377 -26.78 -19.64 -24.80
N ALA A 378 -27.67 -20.63 -24.69
CA ALA A 378 -27.41 -21.94 -24.10
C ALA A 378 -26.40 -22.79 -24.92
N ALA A 379 -25.17 -22.32 -25.08
CA ALA A 379 -24.09 -23.01 -25.75
C ALA A 379 -23.34 -23.94 -24.77
N PRO A 380 -22.92 -25.15 -25.19
CA PRO A 380 -22.08 -26.01 -24.38
C PRO A 380 -20.74 -25.33 -24.04
N PHE A 381 -20.31 -25.41 -22.79
CA PHE A 381 -19.10 -24.75 -22.30
C PHE A 381 -17.84 -25.54 -22.73
N ASP A 382 -16.93 -24.90 -23.47
CA ASP A 382 -15.71 -25.53 -24.01
C ASP A 382 -14.62 -25.59 -22.91
N PRO A 383 -13.89 -26.72 -22.73
CA PRO A 383 -12.71 -26.86 -21.86
C PRO A 383 -11.74 -25.66 -21.86
N LYS A 384 -11.59 -24.95 -22.99
CA LYS A 384 -10.75 -23.74 -23.08
C LYS A 384 -11.22 -22.56 -22.24
N ASP A 385 -12.49 -22.51 -21.86
CA ASP A 385 -13.11 -21.41 -21.11
C ASP A 385 -13.07 -21.63 -19.57
N TRP A 386 -12.48 -22.74 -19.10
CA TRP A 386 -12.49 -23.16 -17.68
C TRP A 386 -11.42 -22.50 -16.80
N GLY A 387 -10.58 -21.63 -17.36
CA GLY A 387 -9.59 -20.90 -16.59
C GLY A 387 -9.21 -19.57 -17.23
N TRP A 388 -8.90 -18.60 -16.39
CA TRP A 388 -8.51 -17.25 -16.81
C TRP A 388 -7.21 -16.83 -16.13
N VAL A 389 -6.38 -16.10 -16.86
CA VAL A 389 -5.13 -15.57 -16.34
C VAL A 389 -4.93 -14.13 -16.79
N ILE A 390 -4.43 -13.29 -15.88
CA ILE A 390 -3.79 -12.02 -16.23
C ILE A 390 -2.37 -12.03 -15.67
N VAL A 391 -1.42 -11.62 -16.50
CA VAL A 391 -0.02 -11.44 -16.15
C VAL A 391 0.28 -9.94 -16.08
N ARG A 392 1.03 -9.53 -15.06
CA ARG A 392 1.53 -8.18 -14.87
C ARG A 392 3.03 -8.20 -14.58
N GLU A 393 3.74 -7.20 -15.07
CA GLU A 393 5.18 -7.02 -14.84
C GLU A 393 5.44 -5.91 -13.80
N LEU A 394 6.55 -6.04 -13.07
CA LEU A 394 7.02 -5.11 -12.07
C LEU A 394 8.47 -4.64 -12.33
N PRO A 395 8.75 -3.32 -12.28
CA PRO A 395 7.77 -2.22 -12.30
C PRO A 395 7.01 -2.23 -13.63
N ARG A 396 5.80 -1.66 -13.68
CA ARG A 396 5.10 -1.47 -14.97
C ARG A 396 5.97 -0.60 -15.88
N ALA A 397 6.59 -1.20 -16.89
CA ALA A 397 7.28 -0.47 -17.93
C ALA A 397 6.22 0.23 -18.80
N GLY A 398 5.94 1.51 -18.52
CA GLY A 398 5.07 2.35 -19.35
C GLY A 398 3.58 1.96 -19.38
N SER A 399 2.91 2.24 -20.50
CA SER A 399 1.47 2.04 -20.73
C SER A 399 1.10 0.58 -21.06
N THR A 400 1.86 -0.41 -20.57
CA THR A 400 1.63 -1.81 -20.88
C THR A 400 0.25 -2.26 -20.41
N ARG A 401 -0.60 -2.67 -21.36
CA ARG A 401 -1.87 -3.32 -21.06
C ARG A 401 -1.54 -4.66 -20.39
N PRO A 402 -2.25 -5.05 -19.30
CA PRO A 402 -2.07 -6.38 -18.73
C PRO A 402 -2.41 -7.43 -19.80
N SER A 403 -1.45 -8.31 -20.11
CA SER A 403 -1.64 -9.47 -20.97
C SER A 403 -2.52 -10.48 -20.22
N GLY A 404 -3.53 -11.02 -20.88
CA GLY A 404 -4.47 -11.91 -20.21
C GLY A 404 -5.63 -12.38 -21.07
N GLY A 405 -6.18 -13.53 -20.70
CA GLY A 405 -7.21 -14.23 -21.45
C GLY A 405 -7.48 -15.62 -20.87
N PRO A 406 -8.15 -16.50 -21.63
CA PRO A 406 -8.31 -17.91 -21.26
C PRO A 406 -6.95 -18.58 -21.08
N ALA A 407 -6.79 -19.33 -19.99
CA ALA A 407 -5.51 -19.91 -19.59
C ALA A 407 -4.93 -20.86 -20.66
N ALA A 408 -5.79 -21.69 -21.26
CA ALA A 408 -5.40 -22.62 -22.32
C ALA A 408 -4.90 -21.90 -23.60
N GLU A 409 -5.56 -20.80 -23.98
CA GLU A 409 -5.13 -19.98 -25.13
C GLU A 409 -3.79 -19.29 -24.85
N MET A 410 -3.62 -18.76 -23.64
CA MET A 410 -2.37 -18.13 -23.23
C MET A 410 -1.21 -19.13 -23.24
N ALA A 411 -1.43 -20.35 -22.78
CA ALA A 411 -0.42 -21.41 -22.82
C ALA A 411 -0.08 -21.83 -24.26
N LYS A 412 -1.08 -21.94 -25.15
CA LYS A 412 -0.85 -22.20 -26.57
C LYS A 412 -0.03 -21.09 -27.22
N PHE A 413 -0.38 -19.83 -26.98
CA PHE A 413 0.33 -18.67 -27.49
C PHE A 413 1.78 -18.62 -26.98
N HIS A 414 1.98 -18.90 -25.68
CA HIS A 414 3.31 -19.01 -25.08
C HIS A 414 4.15 -20.11 -25.76
N GLY A 415 3.56 -21.28 -26.06
CA GLY A 415 4.23 -22.35 -26.79
C GLY A 415 4.71 -21.93 -28.19
N VAL A 416 3.85 -21.25 -28.95
CA VAL A 416 4.20 -20.71 -30.28
C VAL A 416 5.32 -19.67 -30.17
N LEU A 417 5.28 -18.77 -29.18
CA LEU A 417 6.36 -17.81 -28.96
C LEU A 417 7.69 -18.50 -28.65
N CYS A 418 7.69 -19.55 -27.84
CA CYS A 418 8.91 -20.32 -27.54
C CYS A 418 9.50 -20.92 -28.83
N GLU A 419 8.67 -21.56 -29.67
CA GLU A 419 9.11 -22.13 -30.95
C GLU A 419 9.69 -21.07 -31.90
N LEU A 420 9.04 -19.90 -31.97
CA LEU A 420 9.52 -18.80 -32.81
C LEU A 420 10.82 -18.17 -32.29
N LEU A 421 11.03 -18.14 -30.98
CA LEU A 421 12.27 -17.66 -30.36
C LEU A 421 13.40 -18.68 -30.55
N GLU A 422 13.12 -19.98 -30.47
CA GLU A 422 14.11 -21.05 -30.70
C GLU A 422 14.60 -21.11 -32.15
N THR A 423 13.74 -20.75 -33.10
CA THR A 423 14.05 -20.73 -34.53
C THR A 423 14.65 -19.40 -35.01
N ASP A 424 14.91 -18.45 -34.09
CA ASP A 424 15.27 -17.05 -34.38
C ASP A 424 14.29 -16.36 -35.37
N ALA A 425 13.08 -16.91 -35.52
CA ALA A 425 12.06 -16.41 -36.44
C ALA A 425 11.35 -15.16 -35.91
N LEU A 426 11.43 -14.90 -34.60
CA LEU A 426 10.90 -13.70 -33.95
C LEU A 426 12.02 -12.86 -33.35
N SER A 427 12.42 -11.79 -34.04
CA SER A 427 13.32 -10.77 -33.51
C SER A 427 12.58 -9.69 -32.73
N LEU A 428 13.27 -8.93 -31.89
CA LEU A 428 12.70 -7.77 -31.19
C LEU A 428 12.18 -6.71 -32.18
N SER A 429 12.82 -6.55 -33.35
CA SER A 429 12.36 -5.63 -34.39
C SER A 429 11.05 -6.12 -35.01
N LEU A 430 10.97 -7.41 -35.36
CA LEU A 430 9.75 -8.00 -35.91
C LEU A 430 8.60 -7.95 -34.89
N ALA A 431 8.87 -8.19 -33.61
CA ALA A 431 7.88 -8.04 -32.56
C ALA A 431 7.33 -6.61 -32.45
N HIS A 432 8.19 -5.58 -32.61
CA HIS A 432 7.75 -4.19 -32.66
C HIS A 432 6.94 -3.88 -33.92
N GLU A 433 7.35 -4.40 -35.08
CA GLU A 433 6.61 -4.25 -36.35
C GLU A 433 5.22 -4.88 -36.25
N LEU A 434 5.12 -6.12 -35.79
CA LEU A 434 3.85 -6.81 -35.56
C LEU A 434 2.95 -6.06 -34.57
N LEU A 435 3.52 -5.46 -33.52
CA LEU A 435 2.78 -4.64 -32.58
C LEU A 435 2.27 -3.35 -33.23
N ALA A 436 3.08 -2.69 -34.05
CA ALA A 436 2.67 -1.50 -34.79
C ALA A 436 1.57 -1.81 -35.79
N ASP A 437 1.70 -2.91 -36.54
CA ASP A 437 0.69 -3.40 -37.48
C ASP A 437 -0.61 -3.76 -36.77
N ALA A 438 -0.53 -4.48 -35.65
CA ALA A 438 -1.69 -4.82 -34.83
C ALA A 438 -2.40 -3.56 -34.30
N GLN A 439 -1.66 -2.51 -33.93
CA GLN A 439 -2.24 -1.23 -33.50
C GLN A 439 -2.91 -0.47 -34.65
N ALA A 440 -2.40 -0.62 -35.87
CA ALA A 440 -2.92 0.01 -37.09
C ALA A 440 -4.13 -0.71 -37.69
N MET A 441 -4.36 -1.99 -37.38
CA MET A 441 -5.53 -2.73 -37.87
C MET A 441 -6.85 -2.12 -37.38
N GLU A 442 -7.81 -2.00 -38.28
CA GLU A 442 -9.19 -1.63 -37.97
C GLU A 442 -9.99 -2.86 -37.50
N ARG A 443 -10.71 -2.71 -36.39
CA ARG A 443 -11.68 -3.68 -35.91
C ARG A 443 -12.90 -3.70 -36.84
N PRO A 444 -13.67 -4.80 -36.86
CA PRO A 444 -14.92 -4.91 -37.61
C PRO A 444 -15.98 -3.84 -37.26
N ASP A 445 -15.85 -3.16 -36.12
CA ASP A 445 -16.72 -2.06 -35.68
C ASP A 445 -16.18 -0.66 -36.04
N GLY A 446 -15.18 -0.57 -36.93
CA GLY A 446 -14.63 0.69 -37.44
C GLY A 446 -13.68 1.42 -36.49
N LYS A 447 -13.21 0.76 -35.42
CA LYS A 447 -12.25 1.32 -34.44
C LYS A 447 -10.88 0.66 -34.61
N THR A 448 -9.78 1.40 -34.56
CA THR A 448 -8.45 0.76 -34.54
C THR A 448 -8.20 0.03 -33.22
N PHE A 449 -7.35 -1.01 -33.22
CA PHE A 449 -6.97 -1.71 -31.97
C PHE A 449 -6.10 -0.82 -31.03
N GLY A 450 -5.54 0.26 -31.57
CA GLY A 450 -4.79 1.29 -30.85
C GLY A 450 -5.68 2.28 -30.09
N CYS A 451 -5.33 2.58 -28.84
CA CYS A 451 -5.78 3.82 -28.18
C CYS A 451 -5.09 5.00 -28.87
N ASN A 452 -5.78 6.13 -29.01
CA ASN A 452 -5.20 7.43 -29.36
C ASN A 452 -3.85 7.68 -28.64
N ALA A 453 -2.73 7.44 -29.33
CA ALA A 453 -1.51 8.18 -29.06
C ALA A 453 -1.75 9.62 -29.51
N PRO A 454 -1.33 10.66 -28.76
CA PRO A 454 -1.33 12.00 -29.32
C PRO A 454 -0.45 11.96 -30.56
N ALA A 455 -0.97 12.45 -31.68
CA ALA A 455 -0.21 12.62 -32.91
C ALA A 455 1.14 13.27 -32.57
N THR A 456 2.23 12.53 -32.77
CA THR A 456 3.56 13.09 -32.83
C THR A 456 3.58 14.04 -34.02
N ALA A 457 3.36 15.32 -33.74
CA ALA A 457 3.69 16.38 -34.68
C ALA A 457 5.18 16.24 -34.99
N HIS A 458 5.50 16.00 -36.25
CA HIS A 458 6.83 16.15 -36.80
C HIS A 458 7.35 17.55 -36.44
N LEU A 459 8.22 17.64 -35.44
CA LEU A 459 9.07 18.80 -35.24
C LEU A 459 10.12 18.75 -36.35
N ARG A 460 9.85 19.53 -37.40
CA ARG A 460 10.88 19.94 -38.36
C ARG A 460 11.87 20.83 -37.63
N ASP A 461 13.14 20.57 -37.93
CA ASP A 461 14.29 21.43 -37.65
C ASP A 461 13.99 22.88 -38.02
N ASP A 462 14.21 23.79 -37.08
CA ASP A 462 14.71 25.11 -37.38
C ASP A 462 15.63 25.56 -36.24
N VAL A 463 16.92 25.35 -36.49
CA VAL A 463 18.04 25.88 -35.73
C VAL A 463 18.31 27.28 -36.26
N GLU A 464 17.98 28.32 -35.49
CA GLU A 464 18.63 29.63 -35.66
C GLU A 464 19.30 30.10 -34.38
N ARG A 465 20.52 30.59 -34.61
CA ARG A 465 21.58 30.85 -33.65
C ARG A 465 21.54 32.29 -33.14
N HIS A 466 22.04 32.44 -31.91
CA HIS A 466 22.82 33.57 -31.36
C HIS A 466 22.09 34.81 -30.80
N PRO A 467 22.75 35.61 -29.91
CA PRO A 467 23.85 35.28 -28.99
C PRO A 467 23.65 35.82 -27.56
N ARG A 468 24.52 35.32 -26.67
CA ARG A 468 24.78 35.83 -25.31
C ARG A 468 25.28 37.27 -25.35
N SER A 469 24.84 38.11 -24.40
CA SER A 469 25.65 39.23 -23.90
C SER A 469 25.50 39.40 -22.40
N ARG A 470 26.64 39.67 -21.76
CA ARG A 470 26.84 39.98 -20.35
C ARG A 470 26.47 41.44 -20.09
N GLY A 471 26.01 41.76 -18.88
CA GLY A 471 25.99 43.13 -18.37
C GLY A 471 25.77 43.15 -16.86
N ARG A 472 26.84 43.41 -16.10
CA ARG A 472 26.75 43.93 -14.72
C ARG A 472 26.08 45.29 -14.78
N ASP A 473 25.19 45.60 -13.84
CA ASP A 473 25.37 46.86 -13.12
C ASP A 473 24.73 46.87 -11.73
N SER A 474 25.41 47.61 -10.87
CA SER A 474 25.21 47.83 -9.46
C SER A 474 24.46 49.14 -9.19
N SER A 475 23.87 49.20 -7.99
CA SER A 475 23.50 50.42 -7.26
C SER A 475 22.26 51.20 -7.71
N ARG A 476 21.31 51.36 -6.76
CA ARG A 476 20.85 52.68 -6.31
C ARG A 476 20.05 52.56 -5.01
N ARG A 477 20.54 53.26 -3.99
CA ARG A 477 19.86 53.59 -2.72
C ARG A 477 18.89 54.75 -2.95
N ALA A 478 17.80 54.76 -2.20
CA ALA A 478 17.14 55.91 -1.56
C ALA A 478 16.15 55.31 -0.54
N SER A 479 16.17 55.47 0.78
CA SER A 479 16.40 56.57 1.73
C SER A 479 15.38 57.73 1.67
N GLY A 480 14.39 57.65 2.56
CA GLY A 480 13.57 58.73 3.12
C GLY A 480 12.78 58.11 4.29
N ALA A 481 13.25 58.17 5.55
CA ALA A 481 13.02 59.24 6.55
C ALA A 481 11.51 59.46 6.82
N ARG A 482 10.96 58.98 7.96
CA ARG A 482 10.73 59.73 9.24
C ARG A 482 9.70 60.85 9.04
N GLU A 483 8.62 61.05 9.81
CA GLU A 483 8.23 60.94 11.22
C GLU A 483 6.68 60.96 11.24
N ALA A 484 5.96 60.45 12.24
CA ALA A 484 5.60 61.21 13.43
C ALA A 484 4.85 60.33 14.44
N ALA A 485 4.96 60.72 15.70
CA ALA A 485 4.61 59.96 16.88
C ALA A 485 3.23 60.31 17.49
N THR A 486 2.87 59.50 18.49
CA THR A 486 1.99 59.75 19.65
C THR A 486 0.47 59.60 19.50
N GLY A 487 -0.09 58.74 20.36
CA GLY A 487 -1.51 58.63 20.66
C GLY A 487 -1.84 57.37 21.45
N PHE A 488 -1.59 57.36 22.76
CA PHE A 488 -2.08 56.33 23.68
C PHE A 488 -3.62 56.41 23.76
N GLY A 489 -4.30 55.27 23.65
CA GLY A 489 -5.72 55.13 23.90
C GLY A 489 -6.17 53.68 23.77
N GLU A 490 -6.42 53.03 24.90
CA GLU A 490 -7.03 51.70 25.01
C GLU A 490 -8.37 51.65 24.26
N ARG A 491 -8.46 50.89 23.16
CA ARG A 491 -9.74 50.45 22.56
C ARG A 491 -9.58 49.06 21.95
N GLY A 492 -10.56 48.19 22.21
CA GLY A 492 -10.59 46.78 21.84
C GLY A 492 -10.22 46.53 20.38
N ILE A 493 -9.28 45.61 20.18
CA ILE A 493 -8.83 45.19 18.86
C ILE A 493 -9.93 44.33 18.23
N ALA A 494 -10.63 44.88 17.25
CA ALA A 494 -11.35 44.08 16.28
C ALA A 494 -10.32 43.30 15.45
N VAL A 495 -10.22 41.99 15.70
CA VAL A 495 -9.37 41.09 14.90
C VAL A 495 -9.97 41.01 13.50
N THR A 496 -9.36 41.66 12.51
CA THR A 496 -9.68 41.45 11.09
C THR A 496 -9.18 40.06 10.68
N VAL A 497 -10.12 39.15 10.41
CA VAL A 497 -9.84 37.78 9.94
C VAL A 497 -9.97 37.75 8.42
N ASP A 498 -8.85 37.80 7.70
CA ASP A 498 -8.81 37.64 6.23
C ASP A 498 -8.66 36.14 5.90
N ARG A 499 -9.76 35.50 5.47
CA ARG A 499 -9.78 34.08 5.07
C ARG A 499 -9.70 33.98 3.56
N LYS A 500 -8.70 33.26 3.05
CA LYS A 500 -8.50 33.02 1.61
C LYS A 500 -8.46 31.56 1.28
N THR A 501 -9.06 31.21 0.15
CA THR A 501 -9.03 29.84 -0.34
C THR A 501 -7.89 29.64 -1.31
N TRP A 502 -6.99 28.73 -0.95
CA TRP A 502 -5.88 28.33 -1.79
C TRP A 502 -6.24 27.04 -2.52
N VAL A 503 -6.09 27.08 -3.84
CA VAL A 503 -6.15 25.90 -4.70
C VAL A 503 -4.73 25.50 -5.06
N ILE A 504 -4.44 24.22 -4.89
CA ILE A 504 -3.14 23.61 -5.14
C ILE A 504 -3.33 22.56 -6.24
N GLU A 505 -2.64 22.77 -7.35
CA GLU A 505 -2.63 21.91 -8.52
C GLU A 505 -1.34 21.08 -8.52
N PRO A 506 -1.41 19.78 -8.23
CA PRO A 506 -0.24 18.92 -8.29
C PRO A 506 0.31 18.87 -9.71
N ARG A 507 1.60 19.20 -9.90
CA ARG A 507 2.28 19.10 -11.19
C ARG A 507 3.11 17.82 -11.30
N ASP A 508 3.52 17.29 -10.14
CA ASP A 508 4.19 16.00 -9.98
C ASP A 508 3.36 15.01 -9.12
N PRO A 509 3.67 13.71 -9.17
CA PRO A 509 3.18 12.74 -8.18
C PRO A 509 3.60 13.15 -6.77
N LEU A 510 2.62 13.35 -5.89
CA LEU A 510 2.88 13.82 -4.54
C LEU A 510 3.24 12.66 -3.60
N VAL A 511 4.16 12.93 -2.68
CA VAL A 511 4.81 11.92 -1.85
C VAL A 511 4.57 12.28 -0.38
N PHE A 512 3.52 11.73 0.25
CA PHE A 512 3.19 12.04 1.67
C PHE A 512 3.70 10.97 2.63
N GLY A 513 4.60 11.32 3.55
CA GLY A 513 5.18 10.36 4.49
C GLY A 513 4.16 9.86 5.52
N THR A 514 4.21 8.59 5.88
CA THR A 514 3.38 8.00 6.96
C THR A 514 4.15 7.84 8.28
N GLY A 515 5.29 8.53 8.44
CA GLY A 515 6.18 8.34 9.59
C GLY A 515 7.09 7.13 9.52
N LEU A 516 7.20 6.53 8.34
CA LEU A 516 8.12 5.44 8.05
C LEU A 516 9.46 6.04 7.59
N PRO A 517 10.59 5.39 7.86
CA PRO A 517 11.84 5.77 7.21
C PRO A 517 11.66 5.76 5.69
N PRO A 518 12.47 6.51 4.92
CA PRO A 518 12.53 6.38 3.47
C PRO A 518 13.15 5.03 3.11
N THR A 519 12.45 3.94 3.41
CA THR A 519 12.69 2.63 2.81
C THR A 519 11.90 2.56 1.52
N ALA A 520 12.51 1.97 0.50
CA ALA A 520 11.86 1.80 -0.77
C ALA A 520 10.52 1.04 -0.58
N PHE A 521 9.47 1.53 -1.23
CA PHE A 521 8.21 0.79 -1.47
C PHE A 521 7.16 0.64 -0.34
N VAL A 522 7.16 1.45 0.73
CA VAL A 522 5.98 1.42 1.61
C VAL A 522 4.76 2.09 0.97
N ALA A 523 3.68 1.33 0.79
CA ALA A 523 2.37 1.83 0.38
C ALA A 523 1.84 2.82 1.43
N ARG A 524 1.85 4.11 1.09
CA ARG A 524 1.31 5.19 1.91
C ARG A 524 -0.23 5.12 1.87
N ARG A 525 -0.88 4.97 3.04
CA ARG A 525 -2.33 4.74 3.18
C ARG A 525 -3.19 6.03 3.20
N GLY A 526 -2.66 7.18 2.81
CA GLY A 526 -3.42 8.43 2.74
C GLY A 526 -3.89 8.74 1.32
N VAL A 527 -5.20 8.96 1.16
CA VAL A 527 -5.82 9.37 -0.12
C VAL A 527 -5.67 10.88 -0.33
N LEU A 528 -5.68 11.65 0.75
CA LEU A 528 -5.42 13.09 0.79
C LEU A 528 -4.11 13.39 1.54
N PRO A 529 -3.46 14.54 1.27
CA PRO A 529 -2.34 14.99 2.09
C PRO A 529 -2.75 15.09 3.57
N PRO A 530 -1.89 14.72 4.52
CA PRO A 530 -2.15 15.00 5.93
C PRO A 530 -2.35 16.51 6.16
N PRO A 531 -3.31 16.93 7.02
CA PRO A 531 -3.54 18.35 7.29
C PRO A 531 -2.28 19.10 7.73
N SER A 532 -1.47 18.47 8.60
CA SER A 532 -0.17 19.02 9.03
C SER A 532 0.82 19.28 7.89
N THR A 533 0.80 18.49 6.82
CA THR A 533 1.69 18.68 5.67
C THR A 533 1.31 19.94 4.89
N VAL A 534 0.02 20.17 4.72
CA VAL A 534 -0.48 21.35 4.02
C VAL A 534 -0.31 22.61 4.88
N ALA A 535 -0.59 22.52 6.17
CA ALA A 535 -0.32 23.60 7.13
C ALA A 535 1.19 23.95 7.17
N GLY A 536 2.07 22.95 7.15
CA GLY A 536 3.51 23.13 7.03
C GLY A 536 3.93 23.85 5.75
N MET A 537 3.35 23.50 4.60
CA MET A 537 3.57 24.20 3.33
C MET A 537 3.17 25.68 3.40
N VAL A 538 2.02 25.99 4.00
CA VAL A 538 1.57 27.38 4.18
C VAL A 538 2.56 28.14 5.06
N ARG A 539 2.94 27.60 6.22
CA ARG A 539 3.87 28.25 7.15
C ARG A 539 5.26 28.46 6.57
N ALA A 540 5.77 27.50 5.80
CA ALA A 540 7.08 27.59 5.16
C ALA A 540 7.20 28.80 4.20
N ARG A 541 6.08 29.34 3.70
CA ARG A 541 6.09 30.55 2.87
C ARG A 541 6.37 31.84 3.64
N PHE A 542 6.10 31.87 4.94
CA PHE A 542 6.36 33.03 5.81
C PHE A 542 7.79 33.02 6.38
N VAL A 543 8.62 32.13 5.85
CA VAL A 543 10.02 31.92 6.22
C VAL A 543 10.90 32.18 5.00
N ALA A 544 11.99 32.93 5.17
CA ALA A 544 12.95 33.16 4.10
C ALA A 544 13.69 31.85 3.75
N SER A 545 13.82 31.56 2.45
CA SER A 545 14.51 30.36 1.95
C SER A 545 15.94 30.27 2.51
N GLY A 546 16.32 29.09 3.02
CA GLY A 546 17.66 28.82 3.55
C GLY A 546 17.98 29.47 4.91
N SER A 547 17.02 30.12 5.56
CA SER A 547 17.23 30.78 6.85
C SER A 547 16.80 29.88 8.02
N HIS A 548 17.65 29.77 9.04
CA HIS A 548 17.24 29.22 10.33
C HIS A 548 16.16 30.13 10.93
N VAL A 549 14.99 29.59 11.22
CA VAL A 549 13.91 30.35 11.87
C VAL A 549 14.16 30.33 13.37
N ASN A 550 14.20 31.49 14.00
CA ASN A 550 14.27 31.55 15.46
C ASN A 550 13.01 30.91 16.07
N PRO A 551 13.12 30.07 17.13
CA PRO A 551 11.99 29.48 17.84
C PRO A 551 10.84 30.44 18.16
N ALA A 552 11.12 31.72 18.47
CA ALA A 552 10.09 32.71 18.76
C ALA A 552 9.21 33.00 17.54
N ARG A 553 9.82 33.13 16.35
CA ARG A 553 9.10 33.32 15.08
C ARG A 553 8.35 32.05 14.67
N ALA A 554 8.90 30.88 14.96
CA ALA A 554 8.23 29.60 14.72
C ALA A 554 6.95 29.46 15.54
N ALA A 555 7.06 29.74 16.83
CA ALA A 555 5.96 29.81 17.78
C ALA A 555 4.87 30.79 17.30
N GLU A 556 5.28 31.99 16.89
CA GLU A 556 4.39 33.00 16.34
C GLU A 556 3.62 32.49 15.11
N LEU A 557 4.27 31.82 14.16
CA LEU A 557 3.62 31.28 12.95
C LEU A 557 2.67 30.12 13.25
N LEU A 558 2.97 29.28 14.26
CA LEU A 558 2.07 28.24 14.73
C LEU A 558 0.81 28.83 15.36
N ASP A 559 0.93 30.01 15.98
CA ASP A 559 -0.18 30.70 16.63
C ASP A 559 -0.98 31.60 15.66
N ARG A 560 -0.34 32.16 14.64
CA ARG A 560 -0.97 33.12 13.71
C ARG A 560 -1.62 32.50 12.49
N ILE A 561 -1.26 31.27 12.11
CA ILE A 561 -1.73 30.65 10.87
C ILE A 561 -2.60 29.44 11.18
N SER A 562 -3.86 29.51 10.75
CA SER A 562 -4.79 28.39 10.75
C SER A 562 -5.18 27.97 9.33
N VAL A 563 -5.32 26.66 9.13
CA VAL A 563 -5.65 26.03 7.86
C VAL A 563 -6.85 25.11 8.07
N ARG A 564 -7.86 25.24 7.21
CA ARG A 564 -8.98 24.29 7.10
C ARG A 564 -8.81 23.46 5.83
N GLY A 565 -8.91 22.16 5.96
CA GLY A 565 -8.78 21.19 4.88
C GLY A 565 -7.75 20.11 5.20
N PRO A 566 -7.33 19.30 4.21
CA PRO A 566 -7.62 19.42 2.79
C PRO A 566 -8.88 18.66 2.33
N TRP A 567 -9.52 19.17 1.28
CA TRP A 567 -10.49 18.44 0.43
C TRP A 567 -10.05 18.55 -1.04
N LEU A 568 -10.69 17.79 -1.94
CA LEU A 568 -10.44 17.95 -3.38
C LEU A 568 -11.54 18.77 -4.04
N ARG A 569 -11.18 19.36 -5.19
CA ARG A 569 -12.14 19.80 -6.19
C ARG A 569 -11.92 19.02 -7.48
N GLY A 570 -13.00 18.57 -8.10
CA GLY A 570 -12.97 17.72 -9.29
C GLY A 570 -14.14 18.02 -10.23
N PRO A 571 -14.17 17.40 -11.41
CA PRO A 571 -15.17 17.69 -12.44
C PRO A 571 -16.59 17.35 -11.97
N ALA A 572 -17.56 18.23 -12.24
CA ALA A 572 -18.99 18.01 -12.04
C ALA A 572 -19.76 18.12 -13.37
N ALA A 573 -21.00 17.61 -13.40
CA ALA A 573 -21.79 17.51 -14.63
C ALA A 573 -22.21 18.89 -15.18
N SER A 574 -22.23 19.89 -14.30
CA SER A 574 -22.47 21.31 -14.62
C SER A 574 -21.31 21.99 -15.34
N GLY A 575 -20.15 21.33 -15.47
CA GLY A 575 -18.89 21.90 -15.98
C GLY A 575 -18.09 22.67 -14.92
N ALA A 576 -18.69 23.09 -13.81
CA ALA A 576 -17.97 23.66 -12.66
C ALA A 576 -17.29 22.56 -11.83
N LYS A 577 -16.17 22.87 -11.17
CA LYS A 577 -15.56 21.91 -10.23
C LYS A 577 -16.34 21.87 -8.91
N GLU A 578 -16.69 20.68 -8.46
CA GLU A 578 -17.33 20.45 -7.16
C GLU A 578 -16.36 19.93 -6.11
N HIS A 579 -16.76 19.97 -4.84
CA HIS A 579 -15.97 19.45 -3.72
C HIS A 579 -16.12 17.94 -3.57
N TRP A 580 -15.01 17.28 -3.23
CA TRP A 580 -14.95 15.85 -2.94
C TRP A 580 -14.34 15.62 -1.56
N VAL A 581 -15.02 14.78 -0.77
CA VAL A 581 -14.72 14.52 0.64
C VAL A 581 -14.56 13.03 0.91
N PRO A 582 -13.90 12.62 2.01
CA PRO A 582 -13.78 11.21 2.37
C PRO A 582 -15.12 10.49 2.43
N ALA A 583 -15.16 9.29 1.85
CA ALA A 583 -16.35 8.46 1.88
C ALA A 583 -16.70 8.05 3.32
N PRO A 584 -17.99 7.97 3.66
CA PRO A 584 -18.43 7.55 4.97
C PRO A 584 -18.09 6.08 5.26
N HIS A 585 -17.74 5.78 6.50
CA HIS A 585 -17.47 4.40 6.95
C HIS A 585 -18.72 3.65 7.45
N ASP A 586 -19.85 4.34 7.65
CA ASP A 586 -21.11 3.74 8.12
C ASP A 586 -21.95 3.08 7.02
N GLY A 587 -21.29 2.42 6.07
CA GLY A 587 -21.95 1.67 5.01
C GLY A 587 -21.01 0.78 4.22
N VAL A 588 -21.60 -0.04 3.37
CA VAL A 588 -20.91 -1.00 2.50
C VAL A 588 -21.46 -0.93 1.09
N ARG A 589 -20.63 -1.32 0.12
CA ARG A 589 -21.04 -1.51 -1.26
C ARG A 589 -21.46 -2.97 -1.48
N ALA A 590 -22.66 -3.16 -2.01
CA ALA A 590 -23.22 -4.44 -2.43
C ALA A 590 -23.60 -4.34 -3.91
N GLY A 591 -22.76 -4.86 -4.80
CA GLY A 591 -22.96 -4.74 -6.25
C GLY A 591 -23.08 -3.27 -6.70
N ASP A 592 -24.27 -2.92 -7.19
CA ASP A 592 -24.64 -1.58 -7.68
C ASP A 592 -25.44 -0.76 -6.66
N ALA A 593 -25.41 -1.14 -5.38
CA ALA A 593 -26.03 -0.38 -4.29
C ALA A 593 -25.03 -0.08 -3.16
N PHE A 594 -25.28 1.01 -2.44
CA PHE A 594 -24.69 1.25 -1.13
C PHE A 594 -25.72 0.94 -0.04
N VAL A 595 -25.32 0.14 0.94
CA VAL A 595 -26.16 -0.27 2.07
C VAL A 595 -25.61 0.38 3.33
N ARG A 596 -26.48 1.07 4.06
CA ARG A 596 -26.12 1.78 5.30
C ARG A 596 -26.04 0.81 6.47
N ALA A 597 -25.17 1.11 7.43
CA ALA A 597 -25.18 0.45 8.72
C ALA A 597 -26.42 0.83 9.54
N THR A 598 -26.91 -0.09 10.38
CA THR A 598 -27.99 0.18 11.33
C THR A 598 -27.42 0.44 12.73
N VAL A 599 -28.07 1.30 13.51
CA VAL A 599 -27.67 1.61 14.89
C VAL A 599 -28.73 1.06 15.82
N GLY A 600 -28.37 0.08 16.66
CA GLY A 600 -29.35 -0.61 17.50
C GLY A 600 -28.71 -1.56 18.51
N MET A 601 -29.55 -2.15 19.35
CA MET A 601 -29.19 -3.33 20.12
C MET A 601 -29.53 -4.57 19.28
N PRO A 602 -28.69 -5.60 19.24
CA PRO A 602 -29.08 -6.88 18.66
C PRO A 602 -30.37 -7.38 19.34
N ALA A 603 -31.30 -7.92 18.55
CA ALA A 603 -32.57 -8.45 19.07
C ALA A 603 -32.36 -9.55 20.12
N ASP A 604 -31.22 -10.24 20.05
CA ASP A 604 -30.83 -11.28 20.99
C ASP A 604 -29.46 -10.91 21.58
N HIS A 605 -29.39 -10.79 22.91
CA HIS A 605 -28.15 -10.62 23.67
C HIS A 605 -27.19 -11.83 23.57
N GLU A 606 -27.29 -12.66 22.52
CA GLU A 606 -26.39 -13.78 22.30
C GLU A 606 -25.07 -13.31 21.70
N GLY A 607 -24.16 -12.94 22.59
CA GLY A 607 -22.74 -13.08 22.31
C GLY A 607 -21.92 -11.81 22.15
N VAL A 608 -22.32 -10.72 22.77
CA VAL A 608 -21.46 -9.55 22.95
C VAL A 608 -20.96 -9.55 24.41
N LEU A 609 -19.65 -9.69 24.59
CA LEU A 609 -19.01 -9.46 25.90
C LEU A 609 -18.81 -7.95 26.04
N TRP A 610 -19.57 -7.33 26.92
CA TRP A 610 -19.32 -5.95 27.35
C TRP A 610 -18.21 -5.96 28.40
N PRO A 611 -17.24 -5.02 28.35
CA PRO A 611 -16.31 -4.82 29.46
C PRO A 611 -17.08 -4.51 30.75
N ASP A 612 -16.61 -5.00 31.90
CA ASP A 612 -17.19 -4.64 33.20
C ASP A 612 -17.16 -3.11 33.39
N GLY A 613 -18.31 -2.50 33.71
CA GLY A 613 -18.45 -1.04 33.88
C GLY A 613 -19.08 -0.28 32.70
N ASP A 614 -19.94 -0.95 31.92
CA ASP A 614 -20.59 -0.41 30.73
C ASP A 614 -21.23 0.97 30.96
N PRO A 615 -20.88 2.02 30.18
CA PRO A 615 -21.59 3.29 30.23
C PRO A 615 -23.00 3.06 29.68
N ALA A 616 -23.99 3.04 30.57
CA ALA A 616 -25.40 2.94 30.24
C ALA A 616 -25.76 3.88 29.06
N GLY A 617 -26.20 3.33 27.93
CA GLY A 617 -26.71 4.11 26.79
C GLY A 617 -26.00 3.93 25.44
N LEU A 618 -24.84 3.25 25.36
CA LEU A 618 -24.19 2.94 24.08
C LEU A 618 -24.92 1.84 23.28
N ARG A 619 -24.90 1.96 21.94
CA ARG A 619 -25.51 1.06 20.96
C ARG A 619 -24.47 0.55 19.96
N LEU A 620 -24.77 -0.57 19.31
CA LEU A 620 -23.89 -1.14 18.28
C LEU A 620 -24.24 -0.60 16.89
N VAL A 621 -23.20 -0.38 16.09
CA VAL A 621 -23.32 -0.13 14.65
C VAL A 621 -23.20 -1.47 13.93
N GLN A 622 -24.29 -1.94 13.36
CA GLN A 622 -24.34 -3.18 12.58
C GLN A 622 -24.12 -2.86 11.11
N VAL A 623 -22.96 -3.25 10.61
CA VAL A 623 -22.63 -3.15 9.19
C VAL A 623 -23.07 -4.46 8.52
N PRO A 624 -23.91 -4.42 7.46
CA PRO A 624 -24.33 -5.63 6.76
C PRO A 624 -23.11 -6.41 6.25
N GLU A 625 -23.08 -7.74 6.40
CA GLU A 625 -22.02 -8.59 5.83
C GLU A 625 -22.34 -9.04 4.40
N ARG A 626 -23.62 -8.96 4.01
CA ARG A 626 -24.14 -9.35 2.70
C ARG A 626 -25.09 -8.30 2.15
N GLY A 627 -25.10 -8.19 0.82
CA GLY A 627 -26.06 -7.36 0.10
C GLY A 627 -27.48 -7.93 0.14
N PRO A 628 -28.48 -7.15 -0.32
CA PRO A 628 -29.86 -7.62 -0.49
C PRO A 628 -29.98 -8.86 -1.39
N ASP A 629 -29.04 -9.03 -2.32
CA ASP A 629 -28.88 -10.15 -3.25
C ASP A 629 -28.06 -11.33 -2.66
N GLY A 630 -27.63 -11.23 -1.41
CA GLY A 630 -26.78 -12.22 -0.75
C GLY A 630 -25.30 -12.18 -1.15
N ALA A 631 -24.88 -11.20 -1.97
CA ALA A 631 -23.49 -11.02 -2.40
C ALA A 631 -22.59 -10.54 -1.26
N LYS A 632 -21.29 -10.86 -1.35
CA LYS A 632 -20.27 -10.35 -0.42
C LYS A 632 -20.16 -8.84 -0.59
N VAL A 633 -20.28 -8.11 0.50
CA VAL A 633 -20.12 -6.65 0.49
C VAL A 633 -18.66 -6.24 0.62
N ALA A 634 -18.35 -5.03 0.18
CA ALA A 634 -17.05 -4.40 0.39
C ALA A 634 -17.20 -3.07 1.12
N ALA A 635 -16.21 -2.67 1.91
CA ALA A 635 -16.21 -1.33 2.50
C ALA A 635 -16.24 -0.26 1.41
N ILE A 636 -17.05 0.79 1.58
CA ILE A 636 -17.19 1.89 0.60
C ILE A 636 -15.81 2.48 0.25
N ALA A 637 -15.01 2.75 1.28
CA ALA A 637 -13.69 3.37 1.14
C ALA A 637 -12.66 2.51 0.38
N ALA A 638 -12.88 1.19 0.22
CA ALA A 638 -11.94 0.31 -0.48
C ALA A 638 -11.97 0.52 -2.01
N ARG A 639 -13.10 0.97 -2.57
CA ARG A 639 -13.29 1.18 -4.02
C ARG A 639 -13.48 2.64 -4.41
N THR A 640 -14.17 3.41 -3.58
CA THR A 640 -14.51 4.82 -3.82
C THR A 640 -14.16 5.61 -2.56
N PRO A 641 -12.87 5.94 -2.34
CA PRO A 641 -12.42 6.55 -1.09
C PRO A 641 -12.87 8.01 -0.90
N LEU A 642 -13.28 8.68 -1.97
CA LEU A 642 -13.81 10.04 -1.96
C LEU A 642 -15.18 10.07 -2.65
N TRP A 643 -16.09 10.88 -2.12
CA TRP A 643 -17.42 11.13 -2.65
C TRP A 643 -17.58 12.60 -2.98
N PRO A 644 -18.35 12.95 -4.03
CA PRO A 644 -18.83 14.31 -4.22
C PRO A 644 -19.57 14.78 -2.97
N LEU A 645 -19.36 16.03 -2.56
CA LEU A 645 -19.99 16.60 -1.36
C LEU A 645 -21.52 16.47 -1.42
N ARG A 646 -22.13 16.70 -2.59
CA ARG A 646 -23.56 16.48 -2.81
C ARG A 646 -24.04 15.08 -2.42
N ALA A 647 -23.24 14.05 -2.71
CA ALA A 647 -23.59 12.66 -2.43
C ALA A 647 -23.34 12.33 -0.95
N ALA A 648 -22.27 12.89 -0.38
CA ALA A 648 -22.00 12.79 1.06
C ALA A 648 -23.09 13.47 1.90
N VAL A 649 -23.63 14.61 1.48
CA VAL A 649 -24.77 15.30 2.14
C VAL A 649 -26.03 14.44 2.08
N ARG A 650 -26.41 13.95 0.88
CA ARG A 650 -27.56 13.04 0.73
C ARG A 650 -27.42 11.81 1.64
N TRP A 651 -26.24 11.21 1.67
CA TRP A 651 -25.96 10.12 2.60
C TRP A 651 -26.02 10.55 4.07
N ALA A 652 -25.52 11.73 4.43
CA ALA A 652 -25.60 12.25 5.79
C ALA A 652 -27.05 12.49 6.23
N LEU A 653 -27.95 12.76 5.28
CA LEU A 653 -29.39 12.92 5.50
C LEU A 653 -30.17 11.60 5.36
N GLY A 654 -29.52 10.44 5.31
CA GLY A 654 -30.20 9.15 5.20
C GLY A 654 -30.67 8.78 3.80
N GLU A 655 -30.58 9.65 2.80
CA GLU A 655 -31.04 9.34 1.45
C GLU A 655 -30.21 8.23 0.76
N PRO A 656 -30.83 7.46 -0.16
CA PRO A 656 -30.11 6.50 -0.97
C PRO A 656 -29.17 7.19 -1.96
N VAL A 657 -27.95 6.64 -2.08
CA VAL A 657 -26.93 7.08 -3.04
C VAL A 657 -26.57 5.90 -3.93
N ALA A 658 -26.57 6.10 -5.25
CA ALA A 658 -26.17 5.09 -6.21
C ALA A 658 -24.67 5.20 -6.54
N PRO A 659 -23.95 4.09 -6.83
CA PRO A 659 -22.54 4.10 -7.20
C PRO A 659 -22.18 5.03 -8.37
N GLN A 660 -23.09 5.21 -9.33
CA GLN A 660 -22.93 6.10 -10.47
C GLN A 660 -22.87 7.58 -10.05
N GLN A 661 -23.51 7.95 -8.92
CA GLN A 661 -23.56 9.32 -8.42
C GLN A 661 -22.26 9.74 -7.73
N VAL A 662 -21.42 8.76 -7.34
CA VAL A 662 -20.11 8.96 -6.71
C VAL A 662 -18.94 8.59 -7.62
N ALA A 663 -19.23 8.06 -8.81
CA ALA A 663 -18.22 7.79 -9.82
C ALA A 663 -17.73 9.12 -10.43
N PRO A 664 -16.41 9.30 -10.62
CA PRO A 664 -15.90 10.46 -11.34
C PRO A 664 -16.44 10.49 -12.77
N LEU A 665 -16.81 11.68 -13.25
CA LEU A 665 -17.35 11.86 -14.61
C LEU A 665 -16.30 11.47 -15.67
N GLN A 666 -16.75 10.77 -16.70
CA GLN A 666 -15.90 10.20 -17.75
C GLN A 666 -15.42 11.28 -18.74
N HIS A 667 -14.15 11.18 -19.15
CA HIS A 667 -13.71 11.59 -20.48
C HIS A 667 -13.18 10.33 -21.20
N GLY A 668 -13.99 9.68 -22.03
CA GLY A 668 -13.62 8.51 -22.84
C GLY A 668 -13.94 7.12 -22.23
N ALA A 669 -13.36 6.07 -22.81
CA ALA A 669 -13.78 4.66 -22.64
C ALA A 669 -13.16 3.90 -21.44
N CYS A 670 -12.59 4.58 -20.45
CA CYS A 670 -12.02 3.94 -19.25
C CYS A 670 -12.54 4.66 -17.99
N PRO A 671 -12.86 3.96 -16.89
CA PRO A 671 -13.32 4.61 -15.67
C PRO A 671 -12.27 5.60 -15.14
N ALA A 672 -12.62 6.87 -14.99
CA ALA A 672 -11.73 7.87 -14.43
C ALA A 672 -11.35 7.50 -12.99
N ARG A 673 -10.05 7.33 -12.72
CA ARG A 673 -9.52 7.09 -11.37
C ARG A 673 -9.14 8.45 -10.79
N ILE A 674 -9.54 8.80 -9.57
CA ILE A 674 -9.11 10.08 -8.96
C ILE A 674 -7.57 10.11 -8.75
N PHE A 675 -7.01 8.93 -8.47
CA PHE A 675 -5.59 8.75 -8.15
C PHE A 675 -4.97 7.63 -8.98
N GLY A 676 -3.78 7.89 -9.51
CA GLY A 676 -2.83 6.91 -10.00
C GLY A 676 -1.69 6.67 -8.98
N ARG A 677 -1.04 5.51 -9.06
CA ARG A 677 0.24 5.25 -8.39
C ARG A 677 1.35 5.30 -9.40
N GLU A 678 2.37 6.10 -9.13
CA GLU A 678 3.58 6.19 -9.94
C GLU A 678 4.78 5.82 -9.07
N HIS A 679 5.59 4.86 -9.52
CA HIS A 679 6.83 4.51 -8.84
C HIS A 679 7.99 5.10 -9.65
N ARG A 680 8.84 5.89 -9.01
CA ARG A 680 10.07 6.41 -9.62
C ARG A 680 11.27 5.78 -8.95
N VAL A 681 12.11 5.12 -9.73
CA VAL A 681 13.40 4.57 -9.28
C VAL A 681 14.45 5.66 -9.45
N HIS A 682 15.22 5.88 -8.39
CA HIS A 682 16.25 6.91 -8.30
C HIS A 682 17.60 6.26 -8.01
N VAL A 683 18.65 6.85 -8.57
CA VAL A 683 20.03 6.43 -8.37
C VAL A 683 20.88 7.66 -8.05
N ALA A 684 21.74 7.59 -7.04
CA ALA A 684 22.76 8.61 -6.85
C ALA A 684 23.93 8.35 -7.80
N ILE A 685 24.34 9.37 -8.54
CA ILE A 685 25.47 9.29 -9.48
C ILE A 685 26.72 9.84 -8.80
N ASP A 686 27.84 9.13 -8.96
CA ASP A 686 29.15 9.65 -8.63
C ASP A 686 29.58 10.62 -9.74
N ASN A 687 29.84 11.88 -9.37
CA ASN A 687 30.17 12.93 -10.34
C ASN A 687 31.54 12.74 -11.01
N GLY A 688 32.44 11.96 -10.40
CA GLY A 688 33.77 11.69 -10.95
C GLY A 688 33.76 10.56 -11.97
N THR A 689 33.02 9.49 -11.70
CA THR A 689 32.97 8.30 -12.56
C THR A 689 31.78 8.27 -13.51
N GLY A 690 30.73 9.06 -13.25
CA GLY A 690 29.46 9.00 -13.97
C GLY A 690 28.67 7.71 -13.70
N THR A 691 29.11 6.88 -12.74
CA THR A 691 28.48 5.60 -12.41
C THR A 691 27.58 5.72 -11.17
N ALA A 692 26.70 4.74 -11.00
CA ALA A 692 25.84 4.65 -9.82
C ALA A 692 26.68 4.44 -8.55
N GLN A 693 26.40 5.21 -7.49
CA GLN A 693 26.99 4.99 -6.17
C GLN A 693 26.44 3.68 -5.57
N PRO A 694 27.30 2.73 -5.17
CA PRO A 694 26.84 1.47 -4.62
C PRO A 694 25.98 1.65 -3.36
N GLY A 695 24.82 1.00 -3.34
CA GLY A 695 23.85 1.09 -2.24
C GLY A 695 22.93 2.33 -2.29
N ALA A 696 23.12 3.25 -3.25
CA ALA A 696 22.33 4.47 -3.37
C ALA A 696 21.24 4.36 -4.47
N LEU A 697 20.50 3.25 -4.45
CA LEU A 697 19.32 3.01 -5.28
C LEU A 697 18.08 3.05 -4.38
N PHE A 698 17.10 3.89 -4.71
CA PHE A 698 15.85 3.96 -3.95
C PHE A 698 14.65 4.22 -4.85
N THR A 699 13.46 3.80 -4.43
CA THR A 699 12.23 4.00 -5.21
C THR A 699 11.21 4.78 -4.40
N SER A 700 10.64 5.80 -5.01
CA SER A 700 9.61 6.65 -4.43
C SER A 700 8.23 6.30 -5.00
N PRO A 701 7.30 5.72 -4.22
CA PRO A 701 5.91 5.65 -4.61
C PRO A 701 5.25 7.03 -4.42
N GLY A 702 4.78 7.63 -5.52
CA GLY A 702 4.02 8.87 -5.53
C GLY A 702 2.55 8.64 -5.89
N THR A 703 1.68 9.47 -5.32
CA THR A 703 0.27 9.56 -5.69
C THR A 703 0.12 10.58 -6.81
N ARG A 704 -0.21 10.10 -8.02
CA ARG A 704 -0.50 10.94 -9.16
C ARG A 704 -1.98 11.33 -9.13
N PHE A 705 -2.26 12.62 -9.20
CA PHE A 705 -3.62 13.15 -9.31
C PHE A 705 -3.99 13.21 -10.79
N GLU A 706 -5.24 12.89 -11.13
CA GLU A 706 -5.74 13.20 -12.47
C GLU A 706 -5.80 14.71 -12.68
N ARG A 707 -5.59 15.15 -13.92
CA ARG A 707 -5.37 16.57 -14.25
C ARG A 707 -6.51 17.50 -13.81
N ASP A 708 -7.74 17.00 -13.76
CA ASP A 708 -8.91 17.80 -13.41
C ASP A 708 -9.12 17.93 -11.90
N PHE A 709 -8.42 17.13 -11.09
CA PHE A 709 -8.51 17.17 -9.63
C PHE A 709 -7.45 18.09 -9.02
N GLU A 710 -7.89 18.97 -8.14
CA GLU A 710 -7.06 19.93 -7.40
C GLU A 710 -7.33 19.80 -5.90
N ILE A 711 -6.37 20.21 -5.08
CA ILE A 711 -6.51 20.25 -3.61
C ILE A 711 -6.95 21.66 -3.22
N ALA A 712 -7.94 21.78 -2.35
CA ALA A 712 -8.36 23.07 -1.82
C ALA A 712 -8.23 23.11 -0.30
N ILE A 713 -7.79 24.26 0.20
CA ILE A 713 -7.69 24.60 1.62
C ILE A 713 -8.11 26.04 1.83
N ASP A 714 -8.62 26.33 3.04
CA ASP A 714 -8.83 27.70 3.47
C ASP A 714 -7.74 28.10 4.46
N VAL A 715 -7.08 29.21 4.18
CA VAL A 715 -6.00 29.75 4.99
C VAL A 715 -6.49 31.01 5.67
N THR A 716 -6.27 31.10 6.97
CA THR A 716 -6.52 32.29 7.77
C THR A 716 -5.22 32.72 8.41
N VAL A 717 -4.84 33.98 8.17
CA VAL A 717 -3.71 34.62 8.84
C VAL A 717 -4.29 35.61 9.84
N HIS A 718 -4.07 35.36 11.12
CA HIS A 718 -4.53 36.24 12.19
C HIS A 718 -3.63 37.50 12.25
N ASP A 719 -4.29 38.65 12.35
CA ASP A 719 -3.71 39.98 12.62
C ASP A 719 -2.91 40.67 11.49
N GLU A 720 -2.89 40.15 10.24
CA GLU A 720 -2.36 40.86 9.06
C GLU A 720 -3.07 40.40 7.76
N PRO A 721 -3.27 41.29 6.75
CA PRO A 721 -3.79 40.90 5.44
C PRO A 721 -2.73 40.12 4.62
N ASP A 722 -3.10 38.93 4.13
CA ASP A 722 -2.20 38.08 3.32
C ASP A 722 -2.17 38.53 1.86
N ALA A 723 -1.10 39.17 1.41
CA ALA A 723 -0.91 39.56 0.00
C ALA A 723 -0.14 38.50 -0.84
N ALA A 724 -0.14 37.22 -0.46
CA ALA A 724 0.69 36.21 -1.13
C ALA A 724 0.28 35.96 -2.60
N PRO A 725 1.17 36.21 -3.58
CA PRO A 725 0.88 35.99 -5.00
C PRO A 725 0.80 34.49 -5.34
N SER A 726 -0.01 34.13 -6.34
CA SER A 726 -0.04 32.79 -6.95
C SER A 726 1.36 32.38 -7.43
N GLY A 727 1.68 31.09 -7.38
CA GLY A 727 3.00 30.62 -7.81
C GLY A 727 3.32 29.17 -7.45
N ALA A 728 4.52 28.76 -7.81
CA ALA A 728 5.05 27.44 -7.48
C ALA A 728 5.20 27.24 -5.97
N VAL A 729 4.85 26.05 -5.51
CA VAL A 729 5.03 25.59 -4.12
C VAL A 729 5.54 24.15 -4.12
N VAL A 730 6.23 23.78 -3.05
CA VAL A 730 6.63 22.38 -2.80
C VAL A 730 5.63 21.77 -1.83
N LEU A 731 5.06 20.61 -2.20
CA LEU A 731 4.10 19.91 -1.36
C LEU A 731 4.47 18.43 -1.22
N GLY A 732 4.64 17.98 0.02
CA GLY A 732 5.06 16.61 0.34
C GLY A 732 6.59 16.45 0.40
N GLY A 733 7.05 15.21 0.42
CA GLY A 733 8.47 14.86 0.40
C GLY A 733 9.10 14.95 -0.99
N GLU A 734 10.43 14.80 -1.07
CA GLU A 734 11.21 14.81 -2.33
C GLU A 734 11.01 16.06 -3.21
N SER A 735 10.73 17.20 -2.57
CA SER A 735 10.61 18.50 -3.25
C SER A 735 9.65 18.52 -4.44
N ARG A 736 8.55 17.76 -4.36
CA ARG A 736 7.56 17.65 -5.45
C ARG A 736 6.87 18.98 -5.74
N LEU A 737 6.77 19.30 -7.03
CA LEU A 737 6.25 20.59 -7.49
C LEU A 737 4.72 20.60 -7.54
N SER A 738 4.13 21.67 -7.04
CA SER A 738 2.72 22.01 -7.22
C SER A 738 2.57 23.49 -7.55
N PHE A 739 1.45 23.87 -8.13
CA PHE A 739 1.12 25.27 -8.41
C PHE A 739 -0.02 25.72 -7.50
N ARG A 740 0.15 26.85 -6.82
CA ARG A 740 -0.86 27.45 -5.92
C ARG A 740 -1.49 28.67 -6.59
N ARG A 741 -2.82 28.76 -6.50
CA ARG A 741 -3.60 29.97 -6.83
C ARG A 741 -4.58 30.30 -5.70
N ILE A 742 -4.95 31.58 -5.60
CA ILE A 742 -6.09 32.01 -4.76
C ILE A 742 -7.35 31.94 -5.62
N ASP A 743 -8.41 31.33 -5.11
CA ASP A 743 -9.70 31.24 -5.79
C ASP A 743 -10.84 31.25 -4.76
N GLU A 744 -11.50 32.39 -4.60
CA GLU A 744 -12.59 32.56 -3.64
C GLU A 744 -13.82 31.70 -4.00
N ASN A 745 -13.99 31.34 -5.27
CA ASN A 745 -15.04 30.42 -5.72
C ASN A 745 -14.73 28.96 -5.39
N ALA A 746 -13.55 28.67 -4.85
CA ALA A 746 -13.13 27.35 -4.40
C ALA A 746 -13.41 27.09 -2.91
N THR A 747 -13.96 28.07 -2.20
CA THR A 747 -14.19 28.01 -0.75
C THR A 747 -15.13 26.87 -0.40
N PHE A 748 -14.87 26.17 0.71
CA PHE A 748 -15.79 25.12 1.17
C PHE A 748 -17.19 25.70 1.35
N PRO A 749 -18.25 25.06 0.80
CA PRO A 749 -19.59 25.63 0.83
C PRO A 749 -20.05 25.92 2.27
N ALA A 750 -20.69 27.06 2.46
CA ALA A 750 -21.35 27.38 3.72
C ALA A 750 -22.62 26.53 3.91
N PHE A 751 -23.09 26.43 5.15
CA PHE A 751 -24.21 25.55 5.50
C PHE A 751 -25.53 25.98 4.84
N ASP A 752 -25.74 27.29 4.68
CA ASP A 752 -26.91 27.92 4.04
C ASP A 752 -27.19 27.37 2.63
N VAL A 753 -26.14 26.99 1.88
CA VAL A 753 -26.27 26.35 0.57
C VAL A 753 -27.01 25.01 0.64
N HIS A 754 -26.86 24.28 1.76
CA HIS A 754 -27.44 22.95 1.97
C HIS A 754 -28.63 22.95 2.93
N GLU A 755 -28.84 24.04 3.66
CA GLU A 755 -29.86 24.19 4.70
C GLU A 755 -31.27 23.76 4.26
N PRO A 756 -31.77 24.10 3.05
CA PRO A 756 -33.08 23.62 2.60
C PRO A 756 -33.19 22.09 2.58
N GLN A 757 -32.12 21.38 2.21
CA GLN A 757 -32.09 19.91 2.19
C GLN A 757 -32.17 19.32 3.60
N TYR A 758 -31.59 20.01 4.58
CA TYR A 758 -31.66 19.63 5.99
C TYR A 758 -33.07 19.89 6.55
N GLU A 759 -33.69 21.02 6.20
CA GLU A 759 -35.07 21.34 6.59
C GLU A 759 -36.06 20.29 6.06
N ASP A 760 -35.96 19.94 4.78
CA ASP A 760 -36.76 18.88 4.15
C ASP A 760 -36.57 17.53 4.85
N ALA A 761 -35.32 17.21 5.21
CA ALA A 761 -35.00 15.96 5.88
C ALA A 761 -35.62 15.82 7.28
N LEU A 762 -35.92 16.93 7.98
CA LEU A 762 -36.56 16.91 9.30
C LEU A 762 -37.99 16.35 9.25
N ALA A 763 -38.65 16.38 8.09
CA ALA A 763 -39.98 15.81 7.90
C ALA A 763 -40.00 14.28 8.11
N ARG A 764 -38.85 13.60 7.92
CA ARG A 764 -38.68 12.15 8.15
C ARG A 764 -38.42 11.79 9.61
N THR A 765 -38.64 12.71 10.54
CA THR A 765 -38.55 12.51 12.00
C THR A 765 -37.23 11.84 12.43
N PRO A 766 -36.08 12.52 12.26
CA PRO A 766 -34.78 11.97 12.64
C PRO A 766 -34.70 11.69 14.14
N ARG A 767 -34.03 10.60 14.49
CA ARG A 767 -33.81 10.19 15.88
C ARG A 767 -32.72 11.02 16.56
N GLY A 768 -31.73 11.45 15.80
CA GLY A 768 -30.61 12.20 16.35
C GLY A 768 -29.60 12.66 15.30
N LEU A 769 -28.45 13.12 15.80
CA LEU A 769 -27.40 13.73 15.01
C LEU A 769 -26.37 12.69 14.58
N ARG A 770 -26.02 12.70 13.30
CA ARG A 770 -24.93 11.91 12.71
C ARG A 770 -23.78 12.84 12.38
N ILE A 771 -22.55 12.53 12.80
CA ILE A 771 -21.36 13.35 12.52
C ILE A 771 -20.31 12.51 11.83
N GLN A 772 -19.90 12.92 10.63
CA GLN A 772 -18.83 12.28 9.87
C GLN A 772 -17.54 13.12 9.89
N LEU A 773 -16.38 12.48 10.04
CA LEU A 773 -15.09 13.15 9.91
C LEU A 773 -14.73 13.41 8.44
N LEU A 774 -14.43 14.66 8.10
CA LEU A 774 -13.89 15.09 6.80
C LEU A 774 -12.36 15.08 6.77
N THR A 775 -11.70 15.28 7.92
CA THR A 775 -10.25 15.12 8.07
C THR A 775 -9.94 14.25 9.29
N PRO A 776 -8.75 13.61 9.37
CA PRO A 776 -8.39 12.80 10.53
C PRO A 776 -8.48 13.59 11.82
N ALA A 777 -8.90 12.97 12.92
CA ALA A 777 -9.09 13.65 14.20
C ALA A 777 -8.11 13.14 15.27
N CYS A 778 -7.57 14.07 16.05
CA CYS A 778 -6.84 13.77 17.29
C CYS A 778 -7.82 13.91 18.46
N LEU A 779 -8.21 12.79 19.07
CA LEU A 779 -9.20 12.74 20.14
C LEU A 779 -8.60 12.43 21.52
N GLN A 780 -7.28 12.39 21.63
CA GLN A 780 -6.57 12.20 22.89
C GLN A 780 -5.88 13.51 23.26
N ASP A 781 -6.25 14.08 24.40
CA ASP A 781 -5.31 14.87 25.19
C ASP A 781 -4.42 13.89 25.96
N ALA A 782 -3.11 14.14 25.96
CA ALA A 782 -2.15 13.28 26.63
C ALA A 782 -2.53 13.09 28.12
N GLY A 783 -2.94 11.87 28.50
CA GLY A 783 -3.08 11.47 29.91
C GLY A 783 -4.48 11.05 30.42
N VAL A 784 -5.53 11.02 29.59
CA VAL A 784 -6.88 10.61 30.06
C VAL A 784 -7.29 9.23 29.51
N PRO A 785 -7.75 8.27 30.35
CA PRO A 785 -8.21 6.95 29.91
C PRO A 785 -9.43 7.00 28.98
N SER A 786 -9.49 6.03 28.08
CA SER A 786 -10.55 5.79 27.10
C SER A 786 -11.92 5.56 27.76
N THR A 787 -12.75 6.60 27.79
CA THR A 787 -14.21 6.48 27.96
C THR A 787 -14.93 7.24 26.84
N PRO A 788 -16.16 6.84 26.48
CA PRO A 788 -16.92 7.39 25.35
C PRO A 788 -17.66 8.66 25.78
N ALA A 789 -16.93 9.61 26.39
CA ALA A 789 -17.45 10.95 26.67
C ALA A 789 -16.98 11.94 25.59
N TRP A 790 -17.12 11.55 24.32
CA TRP A 790 -16.81 12.46 23.22
C TRP A 790 -17.85 13.57 23.18
N ARG A 791 -17.38 14.82 23.13
CA ARG A 791 -18.21 16.01 22.91
C ARG A 791 -17.67 16.77 21.70
N PRO A 792 -18.51 17.21 20.76
CA PRO A 792 -18.03 17.98 19.63
C PRO A 792 -17.53 19.34 20.13
N ALA A 793 -16.58 19.93 19.42
CA ALA A 793 -16.25 21.34 19.54
C ALA A 793 -16.73 22.09 18.28
N PRO A 794 -17.38 23.26 18.40
CA PRO A 794 -17.91 23.84 19.64
C PRO A 794 -18.97 22.93 20.31
N PRO A 795 -19.08 22.94 21.66
CA PRO A 795 -19.98 22.06 22.40
C PRO A 795 -21.44 22.30 22.02
N VAL A 796 -22.19 21.20 21.92
CA VAL A 796 -23.64 21.22 21.72
C VAL A 796 -24.29 20.70 23.00
N ASP A 797 -25.02 21.57 23.69
CA ASP A 797 -25.62 21.26 24.99
C ASP A 797 -26.70 20.18 24.89
N GLY A 798 -26.67 19.22 25.82
CA GLY A 798 -27.65 18.14 25.89
C GLY A 798 -27.46 17.03 24.85
N LEU A 799 -26.34 17.01 24.13
CA LEU A 799 -26.00 15.98 23.15
C LEU A 799 -25.27 14.79 23.82
N GLU A 800 -25.72 13.57 23.57
CA GLU A 800 -25.16 12.35 24.16
C GLU A 800 -24.66 11.33 23.12
N LEU A 801 -23.45 10.83 23.37
CA LEU A 801 -22.80 9.62 22.85
C LEU A 801 -23.70 8.39 22.76
N VAL A 802 -24.19 7.95 21.59
CA VAL A 802 -24.86 6.64 21.49
C VAL A 802 -24.12 5.58 20.69
N ALA A 803 -23.42 5.91 19.60
CA ALA A 803 -22.69 4.91 18.83
C ALA A 803 -21.58 5.53 17.97
N ALA A 804 -20.61 4.73 17.57
CA ALA A 804 -19.57 5.16 16.63
C ALA A 804 -19.18 4.05 15.66
N CYS A 805 -18.97 4.43 14.40
CA CYS A 805 -18.43 3.59 13.33
C CYS A 805 -17.01 4.09 12.99
N ILE A 806 -16.02 3.46 13.62
CA ILE A 806 -14.61 3.86 13.52
C ILE A 806 -13.82 2.64 13.03
N PRO A 807 -13.16 2.70 11.86
CA PRO A 807 -12.25 1.65 11.45
C PRO A 807 -10.93 1.74 12.24
N GLY A 808 -9.92 0.96 11.86
CA GLY A 808 -8.61 1.02 12.52
C GLY A 808 -7.99 2.43 12.51
N HIS A 809 -7.23 2.76 13.56
CA HIS A 809 -6.53 4.05 13.66
C HIS A 809 -5.55 4.28 12.50
N VAL A 810 -5.28 5.54 12.20
CA VAL A 810 -4.23 5.96 11.25
C VAL A 810 -3.05 6.50 12.03
N ALA A 811 -1.85 6.03 11.72
CA ALA A 811 -0.61 6.57 12.27
C ALA A 811 -0.11 7.71 11.38
N ILE A 812 0.03 8.91 11.95
CA ILE A 812 0.63 10.07 11.29
C ILE A 812 1.80 10.56 12.13
N SER A 813 2.99 10.57 11.53
CA SER A 813 4.13 11.35 11.98
C SER A 813 4.30 12.55 11.03
N GLY A 814 5.28 13.39 11.28
CA GLY A 814 5.71 14.45 10.39
C GLY A 814 7.22 14.67 10.53
N TRP A 815 7.73 15.65 9.79
CA TRP A 815 9.10 16.11 9.96
C TRP A 815 9.07 17.47 10.64
N ASP A 816 9.84 17.65 11.69
CA ASP A 816 10.06 18.93 12.30
C ASP A 816 11.31 19.57 11.71
N LEU A 817 11.12 20.66 10.96
CA LEU A 817 12.21 21.41 10.35
C LEU A 817 13.01 22.24 11.38
N GLN A 818 12.55 22.32 12.64
CA GLN A 818 13.17 23.14 13.69
C GLN A 818 13.82 22.34 14.84
N ALA A 819 14.07 21.05 14.64
CA ALA A 819 14.75 20.25 15.65
C ALA A 819 16.12 20.86 16.04
N ALA A 820 16.54 20.63 17.29
CA ALA A 820 17.59 21.37 17.99
C ALA A 820 18.97 21.43 17.31
N ASP A 821 19.24 20.59 16.31
CA ASP A 821 20.51 20.52 15.56
C ASP A 821 20.48 21.25 14.20
N GLY A 822 19.35 21.88 13.83
CA GLY A 822 19.16 22.56 12.56
C GLY A 822 19.08 21.63 11.33
N ARG A 823 19.12 20.31 11.53
CA ARG A 823 19.00 19.30 10.45
C ARG A 823 17.59 18.73 10.32
N GLY A 824 16.72 19.07 11.27
CA GLY A 824 15.34 18.60 11.37
C GLY A 824 15.26 17.15 11.89
N ALA A 825 14.14 16.82 12.53
CA ALA A 825 13.94 15.52 13.16
C ALA A 825 12.54 14.96 12.87
N PRO A 826 12.37 13.63 12.86
CA PRO A 826 11.04 13.04 12.79
C PRO A 826 10.22 13.38 14.04
N ARG A 827 8.95 13.75 13.84
CA ARG A 827 7.98 13.99 14.92
C ARG A 827 7.46 12.69 15.49
N ALA A 828 7.04 12.73 16.75
CA ALA A 828 6.36 11.60 17.39
C ALA A 828 5.15 11.12 16.55
N VAL A 829 5.01 9.80 16.43
CA VAL A 829 3.87 9.20 15.73
C VAL A 829 2.60 9.40 16.56
N ARG A 830 1.57 10.00 15.96
CA ARG A 830 0.25 10.16 16.56
C ARG A 830 -0.72 9.14 15.98
N ARG A 831 -1.51 8.50 16.85
CA ARG A 831 -2.66 7.68 16.43
C ARG A 831 -3.88 8.57 16.33
N LEU A 832 -4.45 8.62 15.13
CA LEU A 832 -5.58 9.49 14.81
C LEU A 832 -6.76 8.64 14.37
N VAL A 833 -7.96 9.16 14.62
CA VAL A 833 -9.17 8.61 14.04
C VAL A 833 -9.20 8.95 12.55
N PRO A 834 -9.38 7.97 11.64
CA PRO A 834 -9.42 8.22 10.20
C PRO A 834 -10.56 9.13 9.79
N ALA A 835 -10.33 9.91 8.73
CA ALA A 835 -11.42 10.59 8.03
C ALA A 835 -12.41 9.55 7.46
N GLY A 836 -13.68 9.92 7.36
CA GLY A 836 -14.79 9.03 7.01
C GLY A 836 -15.46 8.38 8.23
N SER A 837 -14.83 8.40 9.42
CA SER A 837 -15.42 7.82 10.63
C SER A 837 -16.69 8.56 11.03
N VAL A 838 -17.67 7.84 11.57
CA VAL A 838 -19.01 8.37 11.84
C VAL A 838 -19.38 8.17 13.31
N TYR A 839 -20.01 9.17 13.90
CA TYR A 839 -20.51 9.15 15.26
C TYR A 839 -22.00 9.48 15.29
N TYR A 840 -22.73 8.86 16.21
CA TYR A 840 -24.17 9.01 16.37
C TYR A 840 -24.48 9.53 17.76
N TYR A 841 -25.35 10.53 17.81
CA TYR A 841 -25.76 11.20 19.04
C TYR A 841 -27.28 11.30 19.15
N VAL A 842 -27.77 11.50 20.38
CA VAL A 842 -29.16 11.84 20.67
C VAL A 842 -29.25 13.06 21.58
N PHE A 843 -30.40 13.72 21.57
CA PHE A 843 -30.80 14.65 22.61
C PHE A 843 -31.84 13.94 23.49
N PRO A 844 -31.45 13.32 24.62
CA PRO A 844 -32.34 12.44 25.39
C PRO A 844 -33.53 13.19 26.01
N LYS A 845 -33.42 14.51 26.17
CA LYS A 845 -34.43 15.37 26.81
C LYS A 845 -35.31 16.15 25.82
N LEU A 846 -35.09 16.00 24.50
CA LEU A 846 -35.82 16.76 23.48
C LEU A 846 -36.65 15.82 22.59
N ALA A 847 -37.81 16.29 22.15
CA ALA A 847 -38.68 15.58 21.22
C ALA A 847 -39.45 16.57 20.31
N GLY A 848 -40.07 16.06 19.25
CA GLY A 848 -40.92 16.85 18.34
C GLY A 848 -40.20 18.05 17.71
N GLU A 849 -40.88 19.19 17.63
CA GLU A 849 -40.33 20.41 17.02
C GLU A 849 -39.10 20.97 17.77
N ALA A 850 -39.03 20.82 19.10
CA ALA A 850 -37.87 21.24 19.88
C ALA A 850 -36.61 20.43 19.50
N LEU A 851 -36.76 19.12 19.26
CA LEU A 851 -35.67 18.27 18.76
C LEU A 851 -35.25 18.68 17.34
N LYS A 852 -36.21 18.92 16.44
CA LYS A 852 -35.93 19.36 15.07
C LYS A 852 -35.13 20.67 15.03
N GLY A 853 -35.55 21.65 15.82
CA GLY A 853 -34.85 22.93 15.96
C GLY A 853 -33.42 22.76 16.50
N ALA A 854 -33.25 21.93 17.53
CA ALA A 854 -31.92 21.64 18.09
C ALA A 854 -31.00 20.91 17.11
N LEU A 855 -31.54 19.96 16.32
CA LEU A 855 -30.79 19.25 15.28
C LEU A 855 -30.30 20.18 14.18
N LEU A 856 -31.18 21.06 13.66
CA LEU A 856 -30.80 22.02 12.63
C LEU A 856 -29.77 23.03 13.14
N ALA A 857 -29.94 23.55 14.36
CA ALA A 857 -28.97 24.43 15.00
C ALA A 857 -27.61 23.76 15.17
N ALA A 858 -27.59 22.49 15.62
CA ALA A 858 -26.36 21.72 15.75
C ALA A 858 -25.67 21.50 14.39
N CYS A 859 -26.43 21.19 13.33
CA CYS A 859 -25.87 21.08 11.97
C CYS A 859 -25.23 22.40 11.51
N ARG A 860 -25.91 23.54 11.71
CA ARG A 860 -25.40 24.86 11.36
C ARG A 860 -24.11 25.19 12.11
N GLN A 861 -24.05 24.86 13.40
CA GLN A 861 -22.89 25.09 14.26
C GLN A 861 -21.68 24.20 13.90
N LEU A 862 -21.92 22.94 13.54
CA LEU A 862 -20.86 21.94 13.34
C LEU A 862 -20.39 21.83 11.89
N TRP A 863 -21.09 22.41 10.91
CA TRP A 863 -20.77 22.28 9.51
C TRP A 863 -19.34 22.73 9.17
N GLY A 864 -18.50 21.75 8.81
CA GLY A 864 -17.09 21.96 8.52
C GLY A 864 -16.25 22.39 9.72
N SER A 865 -16.78 22.45 10.95
CA SER A 865 -16.03 22.86 12.13
C SER A 865 -15.06 21.76 12.58
N PRO A 866 -13.92 22.11 13.20
CA PRO A 866 -13.05 21.13 13.81
C PRO A 866 -13.69 20.58 15.09
N ILE A 867 -13.66 19.26 15.23
CA ILE A 867 -14.14 18.46 16.37
C ILE A 867 -13.48 18.80 17.71
N ALA A 868 -12.28 19.38 17.68
CA ALA A 868 -11.49 19.77 18.86
C ALA A 868 -11.44 21.30 18.92
N PRO A 869 -11.52 21.89 20.12
CA PRO A 869 -11.52 23.35 20.25
C PRO A 869 -10.17 23.91 19.82
N ASP A 870 -10.20 25.13 19.29
CA ASP A 870 -8.98 25.92 19.26
C ASP A 870 -8.57 26.22 20.70
N ARG A 871 -7.32 25.91 21.04
CA ARG A 871 -6.80 26.03 22.40
C ARG A 871 -5.38 26.60 22.36
N PRO A 872 -4.91 27.24 23.43
CA PRO A 872 -3.49 27.55 23.57
C PRO A 872 -2.63 26.28 23.45
N ARG A 873 -1.40 26.43 22.96
CA ARG A 873 -0.41 25.35 22.91
C ARG A 873 -0.08 24.87 24.33
N THR A 874 -0.11 23.55 24.53
CA THR A 874 0.31 22.92 25.79
C THR A 874 1.84 22.89 25.89
N PRO A 875 2.43 22.65 27.07
CA PRO A 875 3.88 22.43 27.19
C PRO A 875 4.41 21.37 26.21
N HIS A 876 3.64 20.30 25.98
CA HIS A 876 3.97 19.26 25.00
C HIS A 876 3.95 19.77 23.56
N ASP A 877 2.96 20.60 23.19
CA ASP A 877 2.92 21.20 21.85
C ASP A 877 4.10 22.15 21.63
N VAL A 878 4.53 22.88 22.67
CA VAL A 878 5.71 23.75 22.62
C VAL A 878 6.97 22.92 22.44
N GLU A 879 7.16 21.87 23.25
CA GLU A 879 8.30 20.95 23.16
C GLU A 879 8.41 20.27 21.79
N GLN A 880 7.28 19.90 21.20
CA GLN A 880 7.22 19.20 19.91
C GLN A 880 7.04 20.16 18.71
N HIS A 881 7.06 21.49 18.89
CA HIS A 881 6.78 22.48 17.85
C HIS A 881 5.49 22.19 17.05
N LEU A 882 4.37 21.95 17.75
CA LEU A 882 3.06 21.65 17.18
C LEU A 882 2.10 22.83 17.32
N ALA A 883 1.26 23.03 16.32
CA ALA A 883 0.06 23.85 16.47
C ALA A 883 -1.07 23.00 17.09
N PRO A 884 -2.06 23.62 17.76
CA PRO A 884 -3.29 22.94 18.15
C PRO A 884 -3.92 22.21 16.96
N PRO A 885 -4.42 20.97 17.10
CA PRO A 885 -4.92 20.18 15.96
C PRO A 885 -5.96 20.90 15.09
N ALA A 886 -6.84 21.70 15.71
CA ALA A 886 -7.85 22.49 15.02
C ALA A 886 -7.23 23.51 14.04
N ARG A 887 -6.10 24.13 14.39
CA ARG A 887 -5.39 25.12 13.54
C ARG A 887 -4.69 24.48 12.35
N ASP A 888 -4.36 23.20 12.44
CA ASP A 888 -3.77 22.43 11.33
C ASP A 888 -4.82 21.81 10.41
N GLY A 889 -6.11 21.96 10.72
CA GLY A 889 -7.20 21.39 9.91
C GLY A 889 -7.55 19.95 10.27
N PHE A 890 -7.12 19.44 11.42
CA PHE A 890 -7.54 18.13 11.90
C PHE A 890 -8.97 18.16 12.45
N GLY A 891 -9.71 17.09 12.17
CA GLY A 891 -11.01 16.82 12.74
C GLY A 891 -12.18 17.64 12.19
N LEU A 892 -12.11 18.15 10.96
CA LEU A 892 -13.27 18.80 10.34
C LEU A 892 -14.43 17.82 10.20
N VAL A 893 -15.68 18.29 10.35
CA VAL A 893 -16.86 17.40 10.35
C VAL A 893 -17.95 17.77 9.36
N LEU A 894 -18.73 16.77 8.97
CA LEU A 894 -19.97 16.87 8.20
C LEU A 894 -21.13 16.34 9.05
N PRO A 895 -22.00 17.22 9.59
CA PRO A 895 -23.17 16.80 10.36
C PRO A 895 -24.32 16.33 9.43
N GLY A 896 -25.22 15.54 9.98
CA GLY A 896 -26.38 14.95 9.29
C GLY A 896 -27.32 14.32 10.31
N PHE A 897 -28.25 13.50 9.83
CA PHE A 897 -29.25 12.86 10.67
C PHE A 897 -29.16 11.34 10.60
N TRP A 898 -29.62 10.68 11.66
CA TRP A 898 -29.88 9.25 11.63
C TRP A 898 -31.30 8.95 12.10
N PHE A 899 -31.85 7.85 11.61
CA PHE A 899 -33.25 7.44 11.76
C PHE A 899 -33.31 6.05 12.40
N GLU A 900 -34.36 5.75 13.17
CA GLU A 900 -34.58 4.41 13.74
C GLU A 900 -35.23 3.49 12.69
N GLY A 901 -34.70 2.28 12.53
CA GLY A 901 -34.98 1.43 11.38
C GLY A 901 -34.30 2.00 10.13
N GLY A 902 -33.51 1.19 9.42
CA GLY A 902 -32.98 1.62 8.12
C GLY A 902 -34.16 2.12 7.26
N ILE A 903 -33.96 3.21 6.52
CA ILE A 903 -34.97 3.68 5.56
C ILE A 903 -35.26 2.49 4.63
N GLU A 904 -36.46 1.92 4.74
CA GLU A 904 -36.94 0.81 3.91
C GLU A 904 -36.87 1.15 2.43
#